data_AF-A0A535W7U3-F1
#
_entry.id   AF-A0A535W7U3-F1
#
_cell.length_a   1.000
_cell.length_b   1.000
_cell.length_c   1.000
_cell.angle_alpha   90.00
_cell.angle_beta   90.00
_cell.angle_gamma   90.00
#
_symmetry.space_group_name_H-M   'P 1'
#
loop_
_entity.id
_entity.type
_entity.pdbx_description
1 polymer ?
#
loop_
_entity_poly.entity_id
_entity_poly.type
_entity_poly.pdbx_seq_one_letter_code
_entity_poly.pdbx_strand_id
1 'polypeptide(L)'
;MLVAGPNLALDRVVRIGELKVGEVQRFLSAEVVAGGKGVNVCRAVQILGHRARLVGLVPGRTGRAVADMLEEEGVQLRPVSCPGEIRAATIVLEESGRVTVLNEPGPPLPEGTWAEYERAVGESFEEGGDLLVCIGQVPDGAPPTAYADLVRMARHRGHRSLVDAAGILLAEALAAQPDFVAPNLVEAEEVLGGTAGQPTRNEGEDFRGRAVAAARKLHELGARTAIIKAGEHGAAFHGVEGSGWVPAPVADVVNPIGAGDSFVAALVSDLELGASLAEAMITAAAVAAASVEIDRPGVFDPARARAMAPSVLSGHHHTAPTVKLHFAKPLKVPPNPVMRPYQGGLAIAELRGQSLASGPTAPEDWIASTTPVFGAAPIGIGHLTDGRLFSDVIGADPATFLGPDHIARYGADPGLLVKLVDAGQRLPFHCHPDRGYAARHLEGRWGKTEAWIILSTRDDAAVGLGFKKDVPRSTLEDWVAIQDSSAMLGALNWYPVRPGEVFFVPGGVPHWVGEGIFLVAVQEASDLDLLLEWRGFVETQEEATMGLSWAVALDAVDLAARSIPAETPEHVREGVERLLGEHASTYFQAERIKPQGEVVLEPSFAVLVVTAGDGFLNGEPIRRGDTLIVPWAAGECVVSGGVELIRCLPPRT
;
A
#
# COMPACT_ATOMS: atom_id res chain seq x y z
N MET A 1 -8.12 -11.41 -20.89
CA MET A 1 -8.61 -12.53 -20.05
C MET A 1 -9.35 -13.62 -20.83
N LEU A 2 -9.25 -14.84 -20.29
CA LEU A 2 -9.97 -16.04 -20.73
C LEU A 2 -10.93 -16.52 -19.63
N VAL A 3 -12.20 -16.73 -19.95
CA VAL A 3 -13.24 -17.15 -19.00
C VAL A 3 -13.67 -18.59 -19.29
N ALA A 4 -13.43 -19.49 -18.34
CA ALA A 4 -13.93 -20.86 -18.34
C ALA A 4 -15.25 -20.92 -17.54
N GLY A 5 -16.37 -20.76 -18.26
CA GLY A 5 -17.73 -20.84 -17.72
C GLY A 5 -18.52 -21.98 -18.37
N PRO A 6 -18.36 -23.24 -17.91
CA PRO A 6 -18.85 -24.40 -18.63
C PRO A 6 -20.39 -24.53 -18.63
N ASN A 7 -21.08 -24.05 -17.60
CA ASN A 7 -22.52 -24.29 -17.41
C ASN A 7 -23.39 -23.07 -17.76
N LEU A 8 -23.48 -22.80 -19.07
CA LEU A 8 -24.34 -21.76 -19.63
C LEU A 8 -25.83 -22.04 -19.33
N ALA A 9 -26.65 -21.00 -19.37
CA ALA A 9 -28.09 -21.10 -19.14
C ALA A 9 -28.90 -20.20 -20.08
N LEU A 10 -30.21 -20.45 -20.12
CA LEU A 10 -31.20 -19.53 -20.62
C LEU A 10 -31.90 -18.88 -19.42
N ASP A 11 -31.57 -17.63 -19.13
CA ASP A 11 -32.11 -16.92 -17.98
C ASP A 11 -33.45 -16.25 -18.35
N ARG A 12 -34.42 -16.38 -17.45
CA ARG A 12 -35.74 -15.76 -17.52
C ARG A 12 -35.88 -14.77 -16.38
N VAL A 13 -35.71 -13.49 -16.69
CA VAL A 13 -35.94 -12.41 -15.71
C VAL A 13 -37.41 -12.01 -15.80
N VAL A 14 -38.17 -12.28 -14.74
CA VAL A 14 -39.63 -12.08 -14.72
C VAL A 14 -40.02 -11.18 -13.55
N ARG A 15 -40.96 -10.26 -13.78
CA ARG A 15 -41.52 -9.40 -12.73
C ARG A 15 -42.91 -9.85 -12.34
N ILE A 16 -43.21 -9.81 -11.05
CA ILE A 16 -44.53 -10.16 -10.50
C ILE A 16 -44.86 -9.23 -9.33
N GLY A 17 -46.14 -9.01 -9.04
CA GLY A 17 -46.53 -8.25 -7.84
C GLY A 17 -46.06 -8.96 -6.57
N GLU A 18 -46.55 -10.18 -6.36
CA GLU A 18 -46.18 -11.04 -5.23
C GLU A 18 -46.18 -12.51 -5.69
N LEU A 19 -45.21 -13.32 -5.29
CA LEU A 19 -45.19 -14.76 -5.56
C LEU A 19 -46.09 -15.52 -4.56
N LYS A 20 -47.16 -16.14 -5.06
CA LYS A 20 -48.17 -16.86 -4.27
C LYS A 20 -48.15 -18.35 -4.61
N VAL A 21 -47.56 -19.13 -3.70
CA VAL A 21 -47.40 -20.57 -3.84
C VAL A 21 -48.76 -21.25 -3.97
N GLY A 22 -48.94 -22.07 -5.00
CA GLY A 22 -50.17 -22.83 -5.26
C GLY A 22 -51.22 -22.10 -6.10
N GLU A 23 -50.97 -20.85 -6.51
CA GLU A 23 -51.89 -20.07 -7.35
C GLU A 23 -51.43 -19.98 -8.81
N VAL A 24 -52.38 -19.77 -9.73
CA VAL A 24 -52.06 -19.41 -11.11
C VAL A 24 -51.84 -17.91 -11.20
N GLN A 25 -50.62 -17.51 -11.54
CA GLN A 25 -50.21 -16.11 -11.58
C GLN A 25 -49.74 -15.72 -12.98
N ARG A 26 -49.75 -14.42 -13.28
CA ARG A 26 -49.25 -13.85 -14.54
C ARG A 26 -48.14 -12.86 -14.23
N PHE A 27 -47.05 -12.96 -14.98
CA PHE A 27 -45.96 -11.99 -14.89
C PHE A 27 -46.38 -10.65 -15.46
N LEU A 28 -45.86 -9.58 -14.86
CA LEU A 28 -45.96 -8.20 -15.34
C LEU A 28 -45.06 -8.00 -16.56
N SER A 29 -43.88 -8.63 -16.55
CA SER A 29 -42.93 -8.66 -17.66
C SER A 29 -42.09 -9.93 -17.59
N ALA A 30 -41.56 -10.35 -18.75
CA ALA A 30 -40.66 -11.48 -18.88
C ALA A 30 -39.63 -11.20 -19.98
N GLU A 31 -38.35 -11.25 -19.63
CA GLU A 31 -37.23 -11.18 -20.56
C GLU A 31 -36.50 -12.52 -20.58
N VAL A 32 -36.08 -12.96 -21.77
CA VAL A 32 -35.23 -14.14 -21.96
C VAL A 32 -33.87 -13.66 -22.41
N VAL A 33 -32.82 -14.04 -21.68
CA VAL A 33 -31.44 -13.63 -21.97
C VAL A 33 -30.50 -14.84 -21.89
N ALA A 34 -29.37 -14.76 -22.58
CA ALA A 34 -28.28 -15.70 -22.35
C ALA A 34 -27.80 -15.58 -20.88
N GLY A 35 -27.55 -16.71 -20.23
CA GLY A 35 -27.33 -16.79 -18.79
C GLY A 35 -26.10 -17.60 -18.40
N GLY A 36 -25.75 -17.50 -17.12
CA GLY A 36 -24.62 -18.18 -16.50
C GLY A 36 -23.52 -17.22 -16.01
N LYS A 37 -22.82 -17.61 -14.94
CA LYS A 37 -21.84 -16.72 -14.29
C LYS A 37 -20.75 -16.23 -15.24
N GLY A 38 -20.22 -17.10 -16.11
CA GLY A 38 -19.22 -16.72 -17.11
C GLY A 38 -19.74 -15.70 -18.14
N VAL A 39 -21.03 -15.77 -18.49
CA VAL A 39 -21.67 -14.77 -19.36
C VAL A 39 -21.75 -13.42 -18.65
N ASN A 40 -22.15 -13.41 -17.38
CA ASN A 40 -22.22 -12.17 -16.59
C ASN A 40 -20.85 -11.51 -16.45
N VAL A 41 -19.78 -12.29 -16.25
CA VAL A 41 -18.40 -11.78 -16.25
C VAL A 41 -18.09 -11.11 -17.58
N CYS A 42 -18.33 -11.79 -18.71
CA CYS A 42 -18.03 -11.22 -20.03
C CYS A 42 -18.79 -9.93 -20.32
N ARG A 43 -20.07 -9.85 -19.96
CA ARG A 43 -20.87 -8.62 -20.10
C ARG A 43 -20.28 -7.48 -19.29
N ALA A 44 -19.96 -7.72 -18.02
CA ALA A 44 -19.39 -6.70 -17.16
C ALA A 44 -18.01 -6.23 -17.67
N VAL A 45 -17.16 -7.14 -18.14
CA VAL A 45 -15.86 -6.83 -18.76
C VAL A 45 -16.01 -5.95 -20.00
N GLN A 46 -17.00 -6.23 -20.86
CA GLN A 46 -17.29 -5.40 -22.03
C GLN A 46 -17.73 -3.99 -21.64
N ILE A 47 -18.58 -3.85 -20.61
CA ILE A 47 -19.02 -2.56 -20.09
C ILE A 47 -17.84 -1.74 -19.54
N LEU A 48 -16.86 -2.40 -18.94
CA LEU A 48 -15.60 -1.78 -18.49
C LEU A 48 -14.66 -1.39 -19.64
N GLY A 49 -14.97 -1.76 -20.89
CA GLY A 49 -14.16 -1.45 -22.07
C GLY A 49 -13.06 -2.47 -22.35
N HIS A 50 -13.13 -3.65 -21.74
CA HIS A 50 -12.15 -4.73 -21.91
C HIS A 50 -12.69 -5.87 -22.78
N ARG A 51 -11.81 -6.82 -23.13
CA ARG A 51 -12.15 -8.00 -23.93
C ARG A 51 -12.02 -9.27 -23.10
N ALA A 52 -13.06 -10.09 -23.12
CA ALA A 52 -13.06 -11.44 -22.58
C ALA A 52 -13.48 -12.45 -23.65
N ARG A 53 -12.86 -13.63 -23.61
CA ARG A 53 -13.24 -14.80 -24.40
C ARG A 53 -13.83 -15.85 -23.48
N LEU A 54 -15.03 -16.32 -23.79
CA LEU A 54 -15.76 -17.31 -23.00
C LEU A 54 -15.62 -18.69 -23.64
N VAL A 55 -15.22 -19.70 -22.88
CA VAL A 55 -15.33 -21.11 -23.28
C VAL A 55 -16.50 -21.71 -22.52
N GLY A 56 -17.51 -22.19 -23.24
CA GLY A 56 -18.76 -22.69 -22.66
C GLY A 56 -19.32 -23.91 -23.40
N LEU A 57 -20.03 -24.77 -22.67
CA LEU A 57 -20.73 -25.91 -23.27
C LEU A 57 -22.05 -25.46 -23.89
N VAL A 58 -22.32 -25.95 -25.11
CA VAL A 58 -23.46 -25.55 -25.92
C VAL A 58 -24.29 -26.80 -26.27
N PRO A 59 -25.22 -27.21 -25.39
CA PRO A 59 -26.05 -28.39 -25.61
C PRO A 59 -27.22 -28.14 -26.56
N GLY A 60 -27.39 -29.03 -27.54
CA GLY A 60 -28.63 -29.11 -28.32
C GLY A 60 -29.07 -27.84 -29.05
N ARG A 61 -30.39 -27.66 -29.18
CA ARG A 61 -30.98 -26.55 -29.95
C ARG A 61 -31.02 -25.27 -29.14
N THR A 62 -31.41 -25.37 -27.88
CA THR A 62 -31.54 -24.24 -26.96
C THR A 62 -30.17 -23.68 -26.57
N GLY A 63 -29.13 -24.52 -26.46
CA GLY A 63 -27.77 -24.04 -26.29
C GLY A 63 -27.28 -23.23 -27.50
N ARG A 64 -27.57 -23.68 -28.73
CA ARG A 64 -27.25 -22.88 -29.94
C ARG A 64 -27.95 -21.53 -29.93
N ALA A 65 -29.22 -21.49 -29.54
CA ALA A 65 -29.93 -20.21 -29.39
C ALA A 65 -29.25 -19.28 -28.36
N VAL A 66 -28.73 -19.82 -27.25
CA VAL A 66 -27.93 -19.04 -26.29
C VAL A 66 -26.61 -18.57 -26.90
N ALA A 67 -25.95 -19.38 -27.72
CA ALA A 67 -24.74 -18.96 -28.44
C ALA A 67 -25.04 -17.82 -29.42
N ASP A 68 -26.14 -17.89 -30.17
CA ASP A 68 -26.57 -16.83 -31.09
C ASP A 68 -26.86 -15.51 -30.33
N MET A 69 -27.56 -15.58 -29.18
CA MET A 69 -27.81 -14.43 -28.30
C MET A 69 -26.50 -13.79 -27.80
N LEU A 70 -25.50 -14.61 -27.44
CA LEU A 70 -24.20 -14.11 -27.00
C LEU A 70 -23.43 -13.42 -28.13
N GLU A 71 -23.51 -13.95 -29.35
CA GLU A 71 -22.92 -13.33 -30.53
C GLU A 71 -23.57 -11.98 -30.84
N GLU A 72 -24.91 -11.89 -30.74
CA GLU A 72 -25.65 -10.62 -30.89
C GLU A 72 -25.24 -9.57 -29.84
N GLU A 73 -24.88 -10.00 -28.63
CA GLU A 73 -24.34 -9.15 -27.56
C GLU A 73 -22.84 -8.84 -27.73
N GLY A 74 -22.18 -9.40 -28.75
CA GLY A 74 -20.75 -9.21 -29.01
C GLY A 74 -19.82 -9.99 -28.09
N VAL A 75 -20.34 -10.96 -27.33
CA VAL A 75 -19.53 -11.83 -26.45
C VAL A 75 -18.78 -12.85 -27.31
N GLN A 76 -17.45 -12.92 -27.14
CA GLN A 76 -16.62 -13.85 -27.88
C GLN A 76 -16.71 -15.25 -27.27
N LEU A 77 -17.62 -16.09 -27.78
CA LEU A 77 -17.79 -17.47 -27.34
C LEU A 77 -16.95 -18.45 -28.17
N ARG A 78 -16.20 -19.31 -27.50
CA ARG A 78 -15.63 -20.57 -28.00
C ARG A 78 -16.58 -21.71 -27.57
N PRO A 79 -17.51 -22.13 -28.45
CA PRO A 79 -18.52 -23.12 -28.08
C PRO A 79 -17.95 -24.54 -28.09
N VAL A 80 -18.34 -25.35 -27.10
CA VAL A 80 -18.09 -26.79 -27.05
C VAL A 80 -19.42 -27.51 -27.15
N SER A 81 -19.72 -28.08 -28.31
CA SER A 81 -21.01 -28.72 -28.57
C SER A 81 -21.17 -30.00 -27.76
N CYS A 82 -22.35 -30.22 -27.17
CA CYS A 82 -22.68 -31.47 -26.48
C CYS A 82 -24.15 -31.88 -26.69
N PRO A 83 -24.52 -33.16 -26.43
CA PRO A 83 -25.91 -33.61 -26.41
C PRO A 83 -26.73 -33.01 -25.25
N GLY A 84 -28.06 -33.13 -25.33
CA GLY A 84 -28.98 -32.57 -24.34
C GLY A 84 -29.52 -31.20 -24.75
N GLU A 85 -30.18 -30.50 -23.84
CA GLU A 85 -30.68 -29.13 -24.03
C GLU A 85 -30.22 -28.28 -22.85
N ILE A 86 -30.03 -26.97 -23.05
CA ILE A 86 -29.46 -26.09 -22.04
C ILE A 86 -30.44 -25.91 -20.87
N ARG A 87 -29.91 -25.76 -19.65
CA ARG A 87 -30.75 -25.46 -18.48
C ARG A 87 -31.34 -24.07 -18.56
N ALA A 88 -32.50 -23.86 -17.94
CA ALA A 88 -33.01 -22.52 -17.66
C ALA A 88 -32.82 -22.13 -16.19
N ALA A 89 -32.71 -20.82 -15.93
CA ALA A 89 -32.89 -20.25 -14.60
C ALA A 89 -33.96 -19.17 -14.66
N THR A 90 -34.95 -19.22 -13.76
CA THR A 90 -35.99 -18.20 -13.66
C THR A 90 -35.72 -17.32 -12.45
N ILE A 91 -35.47 -16.03 -12.68
CA ILE A 91 -35.23 -15.00 -11.68
C ILE A 91 -36.53 -14.21 -11.52
N VAL A 92 -37.24 -14.43 -10.42
CA VAL A 92 -38.51 -13.80 -10.09
C VAL A 92 -38.25 -12.56 -9.24
N LEU A 93 -38.53 -11.39 -9.79
CA LEU A 93 -38.44 -10.09 -9.13
C LEU A 93 -39.84 -9.65 -8.65
N GLU A 94 -40.05 -9.60 -7.34
CA GLU A 94 -41.30 -9.13 -6.74
C GLU A 94 -41.31 -7.60 -6.57
N GLU A 95 -42.48 -6.94 -6.63
CA GLU A 95 -42.61 -5.49 -6.35
C GLU A 95 -42.18 -5.14 -4.91
N SER A 96 -42.22 -6.12 -4.01
CA SER A 96 -41.71 -5.99 -2.63
C SER A 96 -40.18 -5.88 -2.53
N GLY A 97 -39.46 -6.09 -3.62
CA GLY A 97 -37.98 -6.18 -3.66
C GLY A 97 -37.43 -7.58 -3.36
N ARG A 98 -38.29 -8.56 -3.03
CA ARG A 98 -37.87 -9.95 -2.88
C ARG A 98 -37.47 -10.54 -4.23
N VAL A 99 -36.40 -11.32 -4.23
CA VAL A 99 -35.91 -12.04 -5.40
C VAL A 99 -35.86 -13.54 -5.11
N THR A 100 -36.47 -14.33 -5.98
CA THR A 100 -36.44 -15.80 -5.92
C THR A 100 -35.85 -16.35 -7.20
N VAL A 101 -34.89 -17.28 -7.10
CA VAL A 101 -34.27 -17.93 -8.26
C VAL A 101 -34.64 -19.41 -8.29
N LEU A 102 -35.20 -19.86 -9.41
CA LEU A 102 -35.53 -21.25 -9.69
C LEU A 102 -34.55 -21.78 -10.74
N ASN A 103 -33.69 -22.72 -10.38
CA ASN A 103 -32.67 -23.28 -11.28
C ASN A 103 -33.08 -24.67 -11.77
N GLU A 104 -33.07 -24.89 -13.08
CA GLU A 104 -33.18 -26.22 -13.66
C GLU A 104 -31.81 -26.93 -13.65
N PRO A 105 -31.79 -28.27 -13.50
CA PRO A 105 -30.57 -29.03 -13.72
C PRO A 105 -30.19 -28.98 -15.21
N GLY A 106 -28.88 -28.96 -15.48
CA GLY A 106 -28.34 -29.14 -16.83
C GLY A 106 -28.34 -30.60 -17.26
N PRO A 107 -28.12 -30.89 -18.56
CA PRO A 107 -27.95 -32.25 -19.02
C PRO A 107 -26.64 -32.82 -18.46
N PRO A 108 -26.62 -34.10 -18.05
CA PRO A 108 -25.37 -34.74 -17.66
C PRO A 108 -24.42 -34.83 -18.84
N LEU A 109 -23.13 -34.65 -18.60
CA LEU A 109 -22.09 -34.70 -19.62
C LEU A 109 -21.81 -36.15 -20.02
N PRO A 110 -21.83 -36.45 -21.33
CA PRO A 110 -21.29 -37.71 -21.83
C PRO A 110 -19.80 -37.86 -21.50
N GLU A 111 -19.35 -39.11 -21.46
CA GLU A 111 -17.95 -39.44 -21.30
C GLU A 111 -17.10 -38.77 -22.40
N GLY A 112 -15.97 -38.16 -22.02
CA GLY A 112 -15.07 -37.46 -22.93
C GLY A 112 -15.41 -36.00 -23.21
N THR A 113 -16.66 -35.55 -23.00
CA THR A 113 -17.05 -34.14 -23.28
C THR A 113 -16.26 -33.14 -22.43
N TRP A 114 -15.94 -33.48 -21.17
CA TRP A 114 -15.12 -32.60 -20.33
C TRP A 114 -13.68 -32.45 -20.86
N ALA A 115 -13.07 -33.53 -21.36
CA ALA A 115 -11.74 -33.47 -21.96
C ALA A 115 -11.73 -32.60 -23.23
N GLU A 116 -12.83 -32.60 -24.01
CA GLU A 116 -12.99 -31.68 -25.14
C GLU A 116 -13.08 -30.22 -24.69
N TYR A 117 -13.78 -29.97 -23.57
CA TYR A 117 -13.84 -28.65 -22.95
C TYR A 117 -12.47 -28.16 -22.48
N GLU A 118 -11.71 -28.98 -21.76
CA GLU A 118 -10.35 -28.65 -21.31
C GLU A 118 -9.42 -28.34 -22.49
N ARG A 119 -9.50 -29.12 -23.56
CA ARG A 119 -8.76 -28.85 -24.80
C ARG A 119 -9.15 -27.50 -25.40
N ALA A 120 -10.45 -27.20 -25.47
CA ALA A 120 -10.91 -25.91 -25.98
C ALA A 120 -10.42 -24.73 -25.14
N VAL A 121 -10.35 -24.86 -23.80
CA VAL A 121 -9.73 -23.86 -22.92
C VAL A 121 -8.24 -23.73 -23.23
N GLY A 122 -7.53 -24.85 -23.33
CA GLY A 122 -6.09 -24.89 -23.63
C GLY A 122 -5.71 -24.28 -24.98
N GLU A 123 -6.55 -24.44 -26.00
CA GLU A 123 -6.42 -23.83 -27.33
C GLU A 123 -6.77 -22.33 -27.36
N SER A 124 -7.44 -21.83 -26.32
CA SER A 124 -7.92 -20.45 -26.27
C SER A 124 -6.96 -19.49 -25.56
N PHE A 125 -5.85 -19.94 -24.98
CA PHE A 125 -4.85 -19.02 -24.42
C PHE A 125 -4.15 -18.19 -25.51
N GLU A 126 -3.95 -16.90 -25.27
CA GLU A 126 -3.18 -16.01 -26.13
C GLU A 126 -1.73 -15.80 -25.65
N GLU A 127 -0.81 -15.57 -26.60
CA GLU A 127 0.57 -15.19 -26.32
C GLU A 127 0.60 -13.78 -25.70
N GLY A 128 1.15 -13.64 -24.48
CA GLY A 128 1.23 -12.36 -23.77
C GLY A 128 0.74 -12.37 -22.31
N GLY A 129 0.13 -13.47 -21.86
CA GLY A 129 -0.22 -13.67 -20.46
C GLY A 129 -1.68 -13.32 -20.11
N ASP A 130 -2.63 -14.18 -20.49
CA ASP A 130 -4.01 -14.11 -19.99
C ASP A 130 -4.12 -14.39 -18.48
N LEU A 131 -5.11 -13.76 -17.82
CA LEU A 131 -5.69 -14.27 -16.57
C LEU A 131 -6.86 -15.21 -16.91
N LEU A 132 -6.77 -16.47 -16.46
CA LEU A 132 -7.84 -17.47 -16.57
C LEU A 132 -8.85 -17.32 -15.42
N VAL A 133 -10.12 -17.13 -15.74
CA VAL A 133 -11.22 -17.08 -14.77
C VAL A 133 -12.03 -18.37 -14.86
N CYS A 134 -11.94 -19.24 -13.86
CA CYS A 134 -12.79 -20.42 -13.71
C CYS A 134 -13.98 -20.06 -12.82
N ILE A 135 -15.20 -20.05 -13.37
CA ILE A 135 -16.36 -19.51 -12.64
C ILE A 135 -17.63 -20.33 -12.80
N GLY A 136 -18.33 -20.51 -11.68
CA GLY A 136 -19.63 -21.16 -11.60
C GLY A 136 -19.56 -22.67 -11.40
N GLN A 137 -20.73 -23.29 -11.39
CA GLN A 137 -20.83 -24.75 -11.26
C GLN A 137 -20.49 -25.43 -12.58
N VAL A 138 -19.94 -26.64 -12.50
CA VAL A 138 -19.79 -27.52 -13.66
C VAL A 138 -21.07 -28.37 -13.84
N PRO A 139 -21.42 -28.80 -15.06
CA PRO A 139 -22.54 -29.72 -15.25
C PRO A 139 -22.24 -31.11 -14.66
N ASP A 140 -23.30 -31.85 -14.32
CA ASP A 140 -23.20 -33.21 -13.79
C ASP A 140 -22.37 -34.11 -14.72
N GLY A 141 -21.46 -34.90 -14.15
CA GLY A 141 -20.54 -35.76 -14.92
C GLY A 141 -19.16 -35.14 -15.22
N ALA A 142 -18.96 -33.85 -14.95
CA ALA A 142 -17.62 -33.27 -14.90
C ALA A 142 -16.82 -33.80 -13.68
N PRO A 143 -15.49 -33.93 -13.79
CA PRO A 143 -14.66 -34.41 -12.69
C PRO A 143 -14.63 -33.40 -11.52
N PRO A 144 -14.50 -33.86 -10.26
CA PRO A 144 -14.32 -32.96 -9.11
C PRO A 144 -13.10 -32.04 -9.24
N THR A 145 -12.07 -32.49 -9.96
CA THR A 145 -10.83 -31.77 -10.21
C THR A 145 -10.93 -30.76 -11.36
N ALA A 146 -12.09 -30.61 -11.99
CA ALA A 146 -12.35 -29.76 -13.16
C ALA A 146 -11.56 -28.44 -13.16
N TYR A 147 -11.75 -27.59 -12.15
CA TYR A 147 -11.03 -26.31 -12.08
C TYR A 147 -9.58 -26.44 -11.60
N ALA A 148 -9.25 -27.44 -10.80
CA ALA A 148 -7.89 -27.73 -10.39
C ALA A 148 -7.00 -28.05 -11.60
N ASP A 149 -7.52 -28.82 -12.56
CA ASP A 149 -6.81 -29.20 -13.78
C ASP A 149 -6.62 -28.00 -14.72
N LEU A 150 -7.63 -27.13 -14.84
CA LEU A 150 -7.49 -25.86 -15.58
C LEU A 150 -6.48 -24.91 -14.93
N VAL A 151 -6.45 -24.81 -13.60
CA VAL A 151 -5.45 -24.01 -12.85
C VAL A 151 -4.03 -24.54 -13.11
N ARG A 152 -3.83 -25.86 -13.03
CA ARG A 152 -2.52 -26.48 -13.34
C ARG A 152 -2.11 -26.20 -14.79
N MET A 153 -3.06 -26.27 -15.72
CA MET A 153 -2.86 -25.99 -17.13
C MET A 153 -2.42 -24.53 -17.37
N ALA A 154 -3.08 -23.57 -16.73
CA ALA A 154 -2.75 -22.14 -16.80
C ALA A 154 -1.33 -21.89 -16.27
N ARG A 155 -1.01 -22.44 -15.08
CA ARG A 155 0.33 -22.29 -14.47
C ARG A 155 1.44 -22.84 -15.36
N HIS A 156 1.26 -24.02 -15.95
CA HIS A 156 2.26 -24.62 -16.85
C HIS A 156 2.55 -23.75 -18.08
N ARG A 157 1.60 -22.91 -18.48
CA ARG A 157 1.71 -21.98 -19.60
C ARG A 157 2.10 -20.56 -19.17
N GLY A 158 2.36 -20.33 -17.88
CA GLY A 158 2.74 -19.02 -17.35
C GLY A 158 1.58 -18.04 -17.16
N HIS A 159 0.34 -18.52 -17.17
CA HIS A 159 -0.86 -17.71 -16.96
C HIS A 159 -1.28 -17.69 -15.49
N ARG A 160 -1.88 -16.58 -15.06
CA ARG A 160 -2.51 -16.44 -13.73
C ARG A 160 -3.91 -17.06 -13.75
N SER A 161 -4.41 -17.49 -12.59
CA SER A 161 -5.76 -18.05 -12.48
C SER A 161 -6.57 -17.47 -11.32
N LEU A 162 -7.85 -17.18 -11.56
CA LEU A 162 -8.87 -16.91 -10.54
C LEU A 162 -9.93 -18.02 -10.56
N VAL A 163 -10.31 -18.52 -9.38
CA VAL A 163 -11.41 -19.49 -9.22
C VAL A 163 -12.53 -18.92 -8.35
N ASP A 164 -13.74 -18.87 -8.89
CA ASP A 164 -14.98 -18.51 -8.18
C ASP A 164 -15.99 -19.66 -8.30
N ALA A 165 -15.90 -20.57 -7.33
CA ALA A 165 -16.63 -21.83 -7.28
C ALA A 165 -16.99 -22.17 -5.83
N ALA A 166 -17.78 -23.22 -5.64
CA ALA A 166 -18.22 -23.69 -4.33
C ALA A 166 -17.94 -25.18 -4.13
N GLY A 167 -18.02 -25.63 -2.87
CA GLY A 167 -17.95 -27.04 -2.50
C GLY A 167 -16.66 -27.73 -2.99
N ILE A 168 -16.81 -28.93 -3.55
CA ILE A 168 -15.68 -29.77 -3.95
C ILE A 168 -14.80 -29.10 -5.02
N LEU A 169 -15.38 -28.30 -5.92
CA LEU A 169 -14.62 -27.61 -6.97
C LEU A 169 -13.64 -26.59 -6.37
N LEU A 170 -14.07 -25.85 -5.35
CA LEU A 170 -13.22 -24.91 -4.64
C LEU A 170 -12.15 -25.64 -3.83
N ALA A 171 -12.52 -26.72 -3.14
CA ALA A 171 -11.58 -27.53 -2.35
C ALA A 171 -10.46 -28.13 -3.22
N GLU A 172 -10.80 -28.73 -4.36
CA GLU A 172 -9.83 -29.28 -5.31
C GLU A 172 -9.00 -28.18 -5.97
N ALA A 173 -9.61 -27.04 -6.29
CA ALA A 173 -8.89 -25.90 -6.84
C ALA A 173 -7.82 -25.39 -5.87
N LEU A 174 -8.11 -25.26 -4.57
CA LEU A 174 -7.12 -24.84 -3.56
C LEU A 174 -5.87 -25.73 -3.55
N ALA A 175 -6.05 -27.06 -3.68
CA ALA A 175 -4.95 -28.00 -3.79
C ALA A 175 -4.09 -27.78 -5.07
N ALA A 176 -4.66 -27.18 -6.11
CA ALA A 176 -3.93 -26.74 -7.30
C ALA A 176 -3.29 -25.35 -7.15
N GLN A 177 -3.44 -24.66 -6.01
CA GLN A 177 -2.80 -23.38 -5.65
C GLN A 177 -3.08 -22.17 -6.58
N PRO A 178 -4.34 -21.84 -6.91
CA PRO A 178 -4.65 -20.72 -7.80
C PRO A 178 -4.09 -19.39 -7.30
N ASP A 179 -3.83 -18.46 -8.22
CA ASP A 179 -3.41 -17.11 -7.81
C ASP A 179 -4.50 -16.39 -7.01
N PHE A 180 -5.77 -16.55 -7.42
CA PHE A 180 -6.91 -15.96 -6.72
C PHE A 180 -8.01 -16.99 -6.50
N VAL A 181 -8.66 -16.94 -5.34
CA VAL A 181 -10.01 -17.49 -5.14
C VAL A 181 -10.94 -16.36 -4.73
N ALA A 182 -12.18 -16.39 -5.21
CA ALA A 182 -13.17 -15.35 -4.92
C ALA A 182 -14.56 -15.88 -4.51
N PRO A 183 -14.70 -16.90 -3.63
CA PRO A 183 -16.02 -17.38 -3.20
C PRO A 183 -16.77 -16.35 -2.36
N ASN A 184 -18.07 -16.54 -2.21
CA ASN A 184 -18.84 -15.83 -1.18
C ASN A 184 -18.57 -16.43 0.22
N LEU A 185 -18.98 -15.72 1.27
CA LEU A 185 -18.74 -16.14 2.66
C LEU A 185 -19.30 -17.53 2.97
N VAL A 186 -20.50 -17.84 2.49
CA VAL A 186 -21.16 -19.13 2.73
C VAL A 186 -20.38 -20.25 2.02
N GLU A 187 -20.03 -20.05 0.75
CA GLU A 187 -19.23 -21.01 -0.04
C GLU A 187 -17.85 -21.27 0.59
N ALA A 188 -17.23 -20.24 1.17
CA ALA A 188 -15.96 -20.37 1.89
C ALA A 188 -16.12 -21.15 3.20
N GLU A 189 -17.14 -20.82 4.00
CA GLU A 189 -17.42 -21.50 5.27
C GLU A 189 -17.78 -22.98 5.06
N GLU A 190 -18.50 -23.33 3.99
CA GLU A 190 -18.82 -24.72 3.63
C GLU A 190 -17.57 -25.57 3.41
N VAL A 191 -16.57 -25.04 2.68
CA VAL A 191 -15.31 -25.74 2.44
C VAL A 191 -14.49 -25.85 3.72
N LEU A 192 -14.45 -24.79 4.53
CA LEU A 192 -13.68 -24.75 5.78
C LEU A 192 -14.29 -25.62 6.89
N GLY A 193 -15.62 -25.76 6.91
CA GLY A 193 -16.36 -26.55 7.88
C GLY A 193 -16.43 -28.04 7.54
N GLY A 194 -15.99 -28.44 6.34
CA GLY A 194 -16.14 -29.81 5.85
C GLY A 194 -17.60 -30.21 5.59
N THR A 195 -18.50 -29.24 5.46
CA THR A 195 -19.94 -29.42 5.20
C THR A 195 -20.30 -29.15 3.74
N ALA A 196 -19.33 -29.27 2.83
CA ALA A 196 -19.51 -29.03 1.39
C ALA A 196 -20.77 -29.76 0.87
N GLY A 197 -21.76 -28.98 0.41
CA GLY A 197 -23.02 -29.48 -0.12
C GLY A 197 -24.23 -29.46 0.83
N GLN A 198 -24.13 -28.87 2.02
CA GLN A 198 -25.28 -28.58 2.89
C GLN A 198 -25.71 -27.11 2.78
N PRO A 199 -27.02 -26.79 2.68
CA PRO A 199 -27.47 -25.41 2.65
C PRO A 199 -27.24 -24.73 4.01
N THR A 200 -26.18 -23.94 4.12
CA THR A 200 -25.91 -23.10 5.28
C THR A 200 -26.57 -21.74 5.12
N ARG A 201 -27.30 -21.29 6.15
CA ARG A 201 -27.78 -19.90 6.24
C ARG A 201 -26.68 -19.03 6.82
N ASN A 202 -26.61 -17.78 6.34
CA ASN A 202 -25.66 -16.79 6.82
C ASN A 202 -26.17 -16.19 8.16
N GLU A 203 -26.16 -16.99 9.24
CA GLU A 203 -26.67 -16.63 10.56
C GLU A 203 -25.51 -16.19 11.47
N GLY A 204 -25.14 -14.90 11.43
CA GLY A 204 -24.15 -14.32 12.35
C GLY A 204 -23.91 -12.84 12.11
N GLU A 205 -23.83 -12.05 13.18
CA GLU A 205 -23.74 -10.57 13.11
C GLU A 205 -22.36 -10.06 12.65
N ASP A 206 -21.27 -10.80 12.88
CA ASP A 206 -19.90 -10.39 12.51
C ASP A 206 -19.49 -10.90 11.12
N PHE A 207 -20.07 -10.31 10.07
CA PHE A 207 -19.73 -10.67 8.68
C PHE A 207 -18.27 -10.33 8.32
N ARG A 208 -17.74 -9.21 8.83
CA ARG A 208 -16.37 -8.75 8.57
C ARG A 208 -15.36 -9.71 9.16
N GLY A 209 -15.48 -10.05 10.45
CA GLY A 209 -14.55 -10.94 11.13
C GLY A 209 -14.56 -12.34 10.52
N ARG A 210 -15.74 -12.88 10.20
CA ARG A 210 -15.88 -14.18 9.53
C ARG A 210 -15.25 -14.18 8.14
N ALA A 211 -15.51 -13.16 7.33
CA ALA A 211 -14.91 -13.05 5.99
C ALA A 211 -13.38 -12.93 6.04
N VAL A 212 -12.83 -12.13 6.97
CA VAL A 212 -11.37 -12.01 7.15
C VAL A 212 -10.77 -13.33 7.61
N ALA A 213 -11.42 -14.04 8.55
CA ALA A 213 -10.96 -15.34 9.01
C ALA A 213 -11.01 -16.41 7.90
N ALA A 214 -12.08 -16.41 7.08
CA ALA A 214 -12.22 -17.30 5.95
C ALA A 214 -11.14 -17.03 4.89
N ALA A 215 -10.86 -15.76 4.58
CA ALA A 215 -9.81 -15.38 3.62
C ALA A 215 -8.45 -15.94 4.05
N ARG A 216 -8.09 -15.76 5.34
CA ARG A 216 -6.84 -16.31 5.91
C ARG A 216 -6.75 -17.82 5.76
N LYS A 217 -7.81 -18.54 6.13
CA LYS A 217 -7.81 -20.01 6.05
C LYS A 217 -7.76 -20.53 4.61
N LEU A 218 -8.47 -19.90 3.67
CA LEU A 218 -8.37 -20.30 2.26
C LEU A 218 -6.98 -20.04 1.67
N HIS A 219 -6.29 -18.98 2.12
CA HIS A 219 -4.89 -18.76 1.78
C HIS A 219 -3.99 -19.87 2.30
N GLU A 220 -4.14 -20.26 3.58
CA GLU A 220 -3.42 -21.39 4.19
C GLU A 220 -3.66 -22.72 3.46
N LEU A 221 -4.85 -22.91 2.90
CA LEU A 221 -5.22 -24.12 2.13
C LEU A 221 -4.69 -24.13 0.68
N GLY A 222 -4.12 -23.03 0.19
CA GLY A 222 -3.33 -23.03 -1.04
C GLY A 222 -3.55 -21.87 -2.01
N ALA A 223 -4.59 -21.05 -1.84
CA ALA A 223 -4.77 -19.87 -2.69
C ALA A 223 -3.65 -18.85 -2.41
N ARG A 224 -3.00 -18.28 -3.45
CA ARG A 224 -2.01 -17.21 -3.21
C ARG A 224 -2.65 -15.95 -2.64
N THR A 225 -3.86 -15.65 -3.10
CA THR A 225 -4.73 -14.61 -2.55
C THR A 225 -6.16 -15.14 -2.49
N ALA A 226 -6.79 -15.05 -1.33
CA ALA A 226 -8.19 -15.38 -1.12
C ALA A 226 -9.02 -14.13 -0.91
N ILE A 227 -10.15 -14.05 -1.60
CA ILE A 227 -11.12 -12.95 -1.57
C ILE A 227 -12.46 -13.53 -1.15
N ILE A 228 -13.09 -12.96 -0.12
CA ILE A 228 -14.35 -13.45 0.43
C ILE A 228 -15.40 -12.37 0.29
N LYS A 229 -16.38 -12.61 -0.58
CA LYS A 229 -17.50 -11.70 -0.84
C LYS A 229 -18.57 -11.89 0.23
N ALA A 230 -18.89 -10.84 0.98
CA ALA A 230 -19.87 -10.84 2.07
C ALA A 230 -21.13 -10.01 1.73
N GLY A 231 -21.53 -9.98 0.45
CA GLY A 231 -22.75 -9.31 0.00
C GLY A 231 -22.75 -7.81 0.29
N GLU A 232 -23.87 -7.31 0.83
CA GLU A 232 -24.07 -5.90 1.19
C GLU A 232 -23.10 -5.37 2.27
N HIS A 233 -22.35 -6.25 2.93
CA HIS A 233 -21.37 -5.83 3.94
C HIS A 233 -20.03 -5.45 3.30
N GLY A 234 -19.67 -6.03 2.15
CA GLY A 234 -18.38 -5.80 1.50
C GLY A 234 -17.63 -7.08 1.14
N ALA A 235 -16.31 -7.00 1.05
CA ALA A 235 -15.44 -8.12 0.75
C ALA A 235 -14.13 -8.06 1.54
N ALA A 236 -13.68 -9.22 2.03
CA ALA A 236 -12.36 -9.38 2.64
C ALA A 236 -11.36 -9.91 1.60
N PHE A 237 -10.08 -9.63 1.78
CA PHE A 237 -9.01 -10.31 1.06
C PHE A 237 -7.82 -10.62 1.96
N HIS A 238 -7.08 -11.68 1.64
CA HIS A 238 -5.84 -12.04 2.31
C HIS A 238 -4.93 -12.81 1.35
N GLY A 239 -3.66 -12.43 1.26
CA GLY A 239 -2.67 -13.09 0.41
C GLY A 239 -1.30 -12.44 0.46
N VAL A 240 -0.46 -12.76 -0.52
CA VAL A 240 0.94 -12.31 -0.61
C VAL A 240 1.12 -10.79 -0.70
N GLU A 241 0.12 -10.07 -1.23
CA GLU A 241 0.13 -8.60 -1.37
C GLU A 241 -0.45 -7.88 -0.14
N GLY A 242 -0.97 -8.63 0.84
CA GLY A 242 -1.54 -8.10 2.06
C GLY A 242 -2.95 -8.63 2.35
N SER A 243 -3.64 -7.97 3.27
CA SER A 243 -5.00 -8.32 3.63
C SER A 243 -5.84 -7.09 3.93
N GLY A 244 -7.15 -7.19 3.80
CA GLY A 244 -8.00 -6.03 4.05
C GLY A 244 -9.48 -6.34 4.02
N TRP A 245 -10.26 -5.31 4.30
CA TRP A 245 -11.70 -5.29 4.20
C TRP A 245 -12.12 -4.08 3.38
N VAL A 246 -12.95 -4.31 2.36
CA VAL A 246 -13.52 -3.28 1.51
C VAL A 246 -15.03 -3.28 1.74
N PRO A 247 -15.61 -2.22 2.33
CA PRO A 247 -17.05 -2.16 2.55
C PRO A 247 -17.79 -2.02 1.21
N ALA A 248 -19.00 -2.59 1.12
CA ALA A 248 -19.85 -2.36 -0.04
C ALA A 248 -20.46 -0.94 0.02
N PRO A 249 -20.51 -0.20 -1.09
CA PRO A 249 -21.32 1.01 -1.20
C PRO A 249 -22.80 0.73 -0.94
N VAL A 250 -23.51 1.75 -0.46
CA VAL A 250 -24.98 1.72 -0.39
C VAL A 250 -25.54 1.78 -1.81
N ALA A 251 -26.43 0.84 -2.12
CA ALA A 251 -27.09 0.72 -3.41
C ALA A 251 -28.58 0.41 -3.24
N ASP A 252 -29.39 0.87 -4.18
CA ASP A 252 -30.82 0.57 -4.21
C ASP A 252 -31.04 -0.80 -4.88
N VAL A 253 -31.15 -1.87 -4.06
CA VAL A 253 -31.19 -3.25 -4.56
C VAL A 253 -32.46 -3.51 -5.37
N VAL A 254 -32.28 -3.80 -6.66
CA VAL A 254 -33.31 -4.24 -7.60
C VAL A 254 -33.15 -5.74 -7.91
N ASN A 255 -31.93 -6.16 -8.29
CA ASN A 255 -31.62 -7.55 -8.55
C ASN A 255 -30.19 -7.88 -8.07
N PRO A 256 -30.00 -8.66 -7.00
CA PRO A 256 -28.67 -9.02 -6.52
C PRO A 256 -27.96 -10.07 -7.40
N ILE A 257 -28.67 -10.69 -8.35
CA ILE A 257 -28.12 -11.77 -9.18
C ILE A 257 -27.09 -11.22 -10.16
N GLY A 258 -25.89 -11.81 -10.13
CA GLY A 258 -24.76 -11.40 -10.96
C GLY A 258 -23.82 -10.39 -10.29
N ALA A 259 -24.15 -9.87 -9.09
CA ALA A 259 -23.28 -8.91 -8.40
C ALA A 259 -21.87 -9.47 -8.10
N GLY A 260 -21.80 -10.73 -7.68
CA GLY A 260 -20.53 -11.43 -7.48
C GLY A 260 -19.76 -11.68 -8.77
N ASP A 261 -20.45 -11.83 -9.89
CA ASP A 261 -19.83 -12.03 -11.22
C ASP A 261 -19.27 -10.69 -11.73
N SER A 262 -20.03 -9.60 -11.57
CA SER A 262 -19.60 -8.23 -11.86
C SER A 262 -18.41 -7.80 -10.98
N PHE A 263 -18.40 -8.22 -9.71
CA PHE A 263 -17.25 -8.06 -8.81
C PHE A 263 -16.00 -8.72 -9.41
N VAL A 264 -16.11 -9.99 -9.79
CA VAL A 264 -14.99 -10.73 -10.38
C VAL A 264 -14.52 -10.07 -11.68
N ALA A 265 -15.45 -9.68 -12.55
CA ALA A 265 -15.14 -8.99 -13.81
C ALA A 265 -14.30 -7.73 -13.62
N ALA A 266 -14.70 -6.86 -12.68
CA ALA A 266 -13.98 -5.62 -12.37
C ALA A 266 -12.62 -5.91 -11.73
N LEU A 267 -12.57 -6.82 -10.77
CA LEU A 267 -11.34 -7.24 -10.11
C LEU A 267 -10.29 -7.71 -11.13
N VAL A 268 -10.67 -8.64 -12.03
CA VAL A 268 -9.72 -9.19 -12.99
C VAL A 268 -9.34 -8.20 -14.08
N SER A 269 -10.25 -7.29 -14.45
CA SER A 269 -9.97 -6.23 -15.43
C SER A 269 -8.87 -5.30 -14.90
N ASP A 270 -9.00 -4.82 -13.66
CA ASP A 270 -8.02 -3.93 -13.04
C ASP A 270 -6.68 -4.65 -12.81
N LEU A 271 -6.71 -5.92 -12.39
CA LEU A 271 -5.49 -6.72 -12.21
C LEU A 271 -4.75 -6.99 -13.54
N GLU A 272 -5.45 -7.15 -14.66
CA GLU A 272 -4.83 -7.26 -15.99
C GLU A 272 -4.22 -5.93 -16.44
N LEU A 273 -4.73 -4.79 -15.97
CA LEU A 273 -4.15 -3.46 -16.20
C LEU A 273 -2.96 -3.13 -15.27
N GLY A 274 -2.62 -4.03 -14.34
CA GLY A 274 -1.52 -3.82 -13.39
C GLY A 274 -1.88 -2.96 -12.18
N ALA A 275 -3.17 -2.74 -11.91
CA ALA A 275 -3.61 -2.11 -10.67
C ALA A 275 -3.24 -2.98 -9.46
N SER A 276 -3.05 -2.34 -8.31
CA SER A 276 -2.87 -3.07 -7.06
C SER A 276 -4.16 -3.84 -6.68
N LEU A 277 -4.02 -4.93 -5.92
CA LEU A 277 -5.18 -5.67 -5.43
C LEU A 277 -6.16 -4.78 -4.66
N ALA A 278 -5.68 -3.80 -3.88
CA ALA A 278 -6.54 -2.90 -3.11
C ALA A 278 -7.40 -2.01 -4.03
N GLU A 279 -6.81 -1.42 -5.06
CA GLU A 279 -7.53 -0.62 -6.06
C GLU A 279 -8.57 -1.47 -6.80
N ALA A 280 -8.15 -2.66 -7.27
CA ALA A 280 -9.03 -3.59 -7.96
C ALA A 280 -10.21 -4.03 -7.08
N MET A 281 -10.00 -4.23 -5.77
CA MET A 281 -11.07 -4.54 -4.81
C MET A 281 -12.06 -3.39 -4.60
N ILE A 282 -11.60 -2.13 -4.64
CA ILE A 282 -12.46 -0.95 -4.54
C ILE A 282 -13.34 -0.82 -5.77
N THR A 283 -12.75 -0.92 -6.97
CA THR A 283 -13.49 -0.92 -8.23
C THR A 283 -14.49 -2.07 -8.26
N ALA A 284 -14.06 -3.27 -7.84
CA ALA A 284 -14.93 -4.44 -7.79
C ALA A 284 -16.13 -4.28 -6.87
N ALA A 285 -15.94 -3.71 -5.67
CA ALA A 285 -17.03 -3.41 -4.75
C ALA A 285 -18.02 -2.39 -5.34
N ALA A 286 -17.50 -1.34 -6.00
CA ALA A 286 -18.33 -0.31 -6.63
C ALA A 286 -19.12 -0.83 -7.84
N VAL A 287 -18.50 -1.66 -8.68
CA VAL A 287 -19.16 -2.29 -9.84
C VAL A 287 -20.21 -3.30 -9.37
N ALA A 288 -19.92 -4.09 -8.35
CA ALA A 288 -20.89 -5.01 -7.75
C ALA A 288 -22.11 -4.25 -7.21
N ALA A 289 -21.91 -3.17 -6.47
CA ALA A 289 -22.98 -2.33 -5.94
C ALA A 289 -23.79 -1.63 -7.05
N ALA A 290 -23.15 -1.12 -8.10
CA ALA A 290 -23.88 -0.53 -9.22
C ALA A 290 -24.69 -1.58 -10.01
N SER A 291 -24.23 -2.84 -10.06
CA SER A 291 -24.93 -3.89 -10.78
C SER A 291 -26.23 -4.33 -10.12
N VAL A 292 -26.36 -4.19 -8.79
CA VAL A 292 -27.61 -4.58 -8.11
C VAL A 292 -28.77 -3.62 -8.36
N GLU A 293 -28.50 -2.41 -8.86
CA GLU A 293 -29.51 -1.39 -9.19
C GLU A 293 -30.18 -1.65 -10.56
N ILE A 294 -29.79 -2.73 -11.27
CA ILE A 294 -30.25 -3.05 -12.64
C ILE A 294 -30.94 -4.43 -12.67
N ASP A 295 -32.04 -4.55 -13.41
CA ASP A 295 -32.81 -5.80 -13.55
C ASP A 295 -32.00 -6.96 -14.11
N ARG A 296 -31.11 -6.67 -15.07
CA ARG A 296 -30.42 -7.66 -15.87
C ARG A 296 -29.08 -8.06 -15.23
N PRO A 297 -28.85 -9.36 -14.94
CA PRO A 297 -27.59 -9.83 -14.39
C PRO A 297 -26.37 -9.50 -15.27
N GLY A 298 -25.26 -9.15 -14.62
CA GLY A 298 -24.00 -8.83 -15.30
C GLY A 298 -23.97 -7.49 -16.03
N VAL A 299 -24.97 -6.62 -15.79
CA VAL A 299 -25.07 -5.27 -16.36
C VAL A 299 -25.05 -4.23 -15.24
N PHE A 300 -24.40 -3.09 -15.48
CA PHE A 300 -24.34 -1.97 -14.54
C PHE A 300 -24.15 -0.65 -15.30
N ASP A 301 -24.45 0.47 -14.65
CA ASP A 301 -24.13 1.80 -15.17
C ASP A 301 -22.67 2.18 -14.81
N PRO A 302 -21.77 2.37 -15.78
CA PRO A 302 -20.38 2.78 -15.52
C PRO A 302 -20.24 4.12 -14.80
N ALA A 303 -21.14 5.07 -15.06
CA ALA A 303 -21.12 6.37 -14.38
C ALA A 303 -21.48 6.18 -12.90
N ARG A 304 -22.49 5.36 -12.62
CA ARG A 304 -22.89 5.00 -11.25
C ARG A 304 -21.77 4.28 -10.49
N ALA A 305 -21.15 3.28 -11.09
CA ALA A 305 -20.01 2.57 -10.49
C ALA A 305 -18.86 3.52 -10.15
N ARG A 306 -18.47 4.41 -11.06
CA ARG A 306 -17.43 5.43 -10.80
C ARG A 306 -17.81 6.39 -9.68
N ALA A 307 -19.08 6.78 -9.57
CA ALA A 307 -19.56 7.64 -8.50
C ALA A 307 -19.56 6.93 -7.12
N MET A 308 -19.68 5.60 -7.09
CA MET A 308 -19.64 4.81 -5.86
C MET A 308 -18.21 4.57 -5.34
N ALA A 309 -17.19 4.51 -6.20
CA ALA A 309 -15.82 4.19 -5.79
C ALA A 309 -15.24 5.11 -4.68
N PRO A 310 -15.42 6.44 -4.68
CA PRO A 310 -14.99 7.31 -3.58
C PRO A 310 -15.71 7.06 -2.25
N SER A 311 -16.95 6.55 -2.28
CA SER A 311 -17.70 6.21 -1.07
C SER A 311 -17.14 4.98 -0.35
N VAL A 312 -16.52 4.06 -1.10
CA VAL A 312 -15.73 2.94 -0.56
C VAL A 312 -14.52 3.46 0.24
N LEU A 313 -13.93 4.57 -0.20
CA LEU A 313 -12.77 5.21 0.44
C LEU A 313 -13.13 6.10 1.65
N SER A 314 -14.38 6.57 1.75
CA SER A 314 -14.80 7.59 2.74
C SER A 314 -15.75 7.09 3.83
N GLY A 315 -16.01 5.78 3.90
CA GLY A 315 -16.81 5.05 4.90
C GLY A 315 -17.54 5.88 5.96
N HIS A 316 -18.70 6.43 5.62
CA HIS A 316 -19.61 7.11 6.57
C HIS A 316 -20.40 6.08 7.38
N HIS A 317 -19.74 5.36 8.29
CA HIS A 317 -20.32 4.69 9.46
C HIS A 317 -19.17 4.19 10.34
N HIS A 318 -18.76 4.98 11.35
CA HIS A 318 -17.91 4.68 12.52
C HIS A 318 -16.71 3.69 12.45
N THR A 319 -16.29 3.23 11.28
CA THR A 319 -15.01 2.59 11.03
C THR A 319 -14.58 3.02 9.64
N ALA A 320 -13.57 3.90 9.57
CA ALA A 320 -12.87 4.21 8.33
C ALA A 320 -12.50 2.90 7.60
N PRO A 321 -12.44 2.88 6.25
CA PRO A 321 -11.95 1.73 5.52
C PRO A 321 -10.56 1.39 6.04
N THR A 322 -10.47 0.34 6.86
CA THR A 322 -9.20 -0.16 7.38
C THR A 322 -8.66 -1.09 6.32
N VAL A 323 -8.10 -0.53 5.24
CA VAL A 323 -7.12 -1.24 4.45
C VAL A 323 -5.89 -1.36 5.35
N LYS A 324 -5.84 -2.41 6.18
CA LYS A 324 -4.63 -2.76 6.92
C LYS A 324 -3.63 -3.36 5.94
N LEU A 325 -2.93 -2.52 5.20
CA LEU A 325 -1.70 -2.99 4.56
C LEU A 325 -0.75 -3.37 5.69
N HIS A 326 -0.56 -4.68 5.85
CA HIS A 326 0.49 -5.18 6.73
C HIS A 326 1.82 -4.88 6.06
N PHE A 327 2.36 -3.71 6.38
CA PHE A 327 3.78 -3.44 6.26
C PHE A 327 4.50 -4.23 7.36
N ALA A 328 4.45 -5.56 7.27
CA ALA A 328 5.14 -6.49 8.17
C ALA A 328 6.53 -6.84 7.64
N LYS A 329 7.07 -6.03 6.74
CA LYS A 329 8.40 -6.21 6.17
C LYS A 329 9.07 -4.85 5.92
N PRO A 330 10.42 -4.80 5.92
CA PRO A 330 11.14 -3.62 5.46
C PRO A 330 10.75 -3.23 4.04
N LEU A 331 10.71 -1.92 3.76
CA LEU A 331 10.34 -1.37 2.45
C LEU A 331 11.43 -0.42 1.98
N LYS A 332 11.81 -0.52 0.71
CA LYS A 332 12.60 0.53 0.06
C LYS A 332 11.71 1.75 -0.14
N VAL A 333 12.25 2.92 0.18
CA VAL A 333 11.55 4.19 0.05
C VAL A 333 12.18 5.01 -1.08
N PRO A 334 11.36 5.63 -1.95
CA PRO A 334 11.86 6.46 -3.04
C PRO A 334 12.57 7.72 -2.48
N PRO A 335 13.46 8.35 -3.27
CA PRO A 335 14.02 9.65 -2.92
C PRO A 335 12.92 10.70 -2.75
N ASN A 336 13.10 11.61 -1.79
CA ASN A 336 12.21 12.71 -1.49
C ASN A 336 13.03 14.01 -1.42
N PRO A 337 13.50 14.51 -2.58
CA PRO A 337 14.36 15.68 -2.66
C PRO A 337 13.62 16.94 -2.18
N VAL A 338 14.28 17.73 -1.35
CA VAL A 338 13.73 18.98 -0.81
C VAL A 338 14.61 20.15 -1.20
N MET A 339 14.02 21.12 -1.90
CA MET A 339 14.72 22.34 -2.30
C MET A 339 14.97 23.25 -1.09
N ARG A 340 16.15 23.88 -1.09
CA ARG A 340 16.60 24.79 -0.04
C ARG A 340 17.31 26.01 -0.64
N PRO A 341 17.45 27.10 0.14
CA PRO A 341 18.16 28.31 -0.27
C PRO A 341 19.69 28.17 -0.44
N TYR A 342 20.23 26.95 -0.42
CA TYR A 342 21.65 26.67 -0.58
C TYR A 342 21.90 25.56 -1.60
N GLN A 343 23.04 25.60 -2.27
CA GLN A 343 23.43 24.62 -3.28
C GLN A 343 23.88 23.28 -2.68
N GLY A 344 23.62 22.20 -3.42
CA GLY A 344 24.01 20.82 -3.06
C GLY A 344 23.34 19.76 -3.92
N GLY A 345 23.53 18.51 -3.53
CA GLY A 345 22.84 17.33 -4.05
C GLY A 345 23.68 16.45 -4.98
N LEU A 346 24.91 16.85 -5.30
CA LEU A 346 25.83 16.05 -6.10
C LEU A 346 26.24 14.77 -5.35
N ALA A 347 26.54 14.89 -4.05
CA ALA A 347 26.92 13.74 -3.24
C ALA A 347 25.73 12.78 -3.02
N ILE A 348 24.51 13.31 -2.95
CA ILE A 348 23.27 12.51 -2.89
C ILE A 348 23.09 11.73 -4.19
N ALA A 349 23.23 12.39 -5.34
CA ALA A 349 23.14 11.74 -6.65
C ALA A 349 24.21 10.65 -6.82
N GLU A 350 25.44 10.91 -6.39
CA GLU A 350 26.55 9.94 -6.41
C GLU A 350 26.30 8.75 -5.48
N LEU A 351 25.77 8.98 -4.27
CA LEU A 351 25.39 7.90 -3.35
C LEU A 351 24.33 6.99 -4.00
N ARG A 352 23.34 7.59 -4.66
CA ARG A 352 22.23 6.89 -5.33
C ARG A 352 22.57 6.33 -6.72
N GLY A 353 23.80 6.52 -7.21
CA GLY A 353 24.22 6.06 -8.54
C GLY A 353 23.49 6.75 -9.71
N GLN A 354 23.01 7.97 -9.51
CA GLN A 354 22.28 8.75 -10.50
C GLN A 354 23.24 9.57 -11.40
N SER A 355 22.87 9.74 -12.67
CA SER A 355 23.64 10.58 -13.61
C SER A 355 23.32 12.06 -13.42
N LEU A 356 24.35 12.91 -13.40
CA LEU A 356 24.24 14.38 -13.30
C LEU A 356 23.46 15.04 -14.45
N ALA A 357 23.17 14.31 -15.53
CA ALA A 357 22.39 14.80 -16.66
C ALA A 357 20.87 14.89 -16.39
N SER A 358 20.41 14.53 -15.18
CA SER A 358 18.98 14.33 -14.86
C SER A 358 18.25 15.58 -14.30
N GLY A 359 18.90 16.75 -14.24
CA GLY A 359 18.29 18.01 -13.80
C GLY A 359 18.95 18.62 -12.56
N PRO A 360 18.41 19.71 -11.99
CA PRO A 360 18.96 20.31 -10.77
C PRO A 360 18.84 19.32 -9.60
N THR A 361 19.93 19.15 -8.85
CA THR A 361 19.95 18.31 -7.64
C THR A 361 19.48 19.10 -6.44
N ALA A 362 18.60 18.52 -5.62
CA ALA A 362 18.23 19.12 -4.34
C ALA A 362 19.34 18.88 -3.30
N PRO A 363 19.66 19.86 -2.45
CA PRO A 363 20.70 19.74 -1.43
C PRO A 363 20.31 18.81 -0.27
N GLU A 364 19.02 18.56 -0.08
CA GLU A 364 18.49 17.65 0.94
C GLU A 364 17.60 16.57 0.31
N ASP A 365 17.60 15.39 0.93
CA ASP A 365 16.68 14.28 0.63
C ASP A 365 16.14 13.71 1.95
N TRP A 366 14.82 13.79 2.14
CA TRP A 366 14.15 13.52 3.42
C TRP A 366 13.56 12.11 3.44
N ILE A 367 14.23 11.22 4.16
CA ILE A 367 13.98 9.79 4.06
C ILE A 367 12.80 9.38 4.92
N ALA A 368 11.78 8.79 4.29
CA ALA A 368 10.57 8.28 4.96
C ALA A 368 9.89 9.30 5.91
N SER A 369 9.99 10.59 5.57
CA SER A 369 9.56 11.67 6.44
C SER A 369 8.04 11.73 6.62
N THR A 370 7.59 11.86 7.86
CA THR A 370 6.22 12.31 8.21
C THR A 370 6.16 13.81 8.52
N THR A 371 7.30 14.50 8.49
CA THR A 371 7.45 15.91 8.82
C THR A 371 7.39 16.75 7.54
N PRO A 372 6.54 17.78 7.47
CA PRO A 372 6.58 18.75 6.39
C PRO A 372 7.66 19.80 6.61
N VAL A 373 8.08 20.45 5.52
CA VAL A 373 8.78 21.73 5.56
C VAL A 373 7.91 22.74 6.29
N PHE A 374 8.51 23.51 7.20
CA PHE A 374 7.78 24.44 8.04
C PHE A 374 6.99 25.45 7.21
N GLY A 375 5.69 25.59 7.51
CA GLY A 375 4.78 26.48 6.79
C GLY A 375 4.42 26.05 5.36
N ALA A 376 4.91 24.90 4.88
CA ALA A 376 4.81 24.51 3.47
C ALA A 376 4.29 23.07 3.26
N ALA A 377 3.47 22.55 4.18
CA ALA A 377 2.85 21.24 4.02
C ALA A 377 2.06 21.14 2.69
N PRO A 378 2.17 20.02 1.94
CA PRO A 378 2.80 18.75 2.31
C PRO A 378 4.28 18.59 1.89
N ILE A 379 4.96 19.65 1.42
CA ILE A 379 6.36 19.57 0.98
C ILE A 379 7.22 18.98 2.11
N GLY A 380 8.13 18.06 1.80
CA GLY A 380 8.99 17.37 2.77
C GLY A 380 8.40 16.06 3.33
N ILE A 381 7.08 15.86 3.27
CA ILE A 381 6.49 14.54 3.60
C ILE A 381 6.84 13.56 2.48
N GLY A 382 7.44 12.43 2.84
CA GLY A 382 7.82 11.41 1.89
C GLY A 382 6.63 10.57 1.40
N HIS A 383 6.85 9.82 0.33
CA HIS A 383 5.84 8.94 -0.25
C HIS A 383 6.34 7.50 -0.35
N LEU A 384 5.42 6.54 -0.29
CA LEU A 384 5.67 5.18 -0.73
C LEU A 384 5.83 5.11 -2.26
N THR A 385 6.30 3.97 -2.77
CA THR A 385 6.42 3.74 -4.22
C THR A 385 5.10 3.82 -4.97
N ASP A 386 3.97 3.65 -4.29
CA ASP A 386 2.62 3.80 -4.83
C ASP A 386 2.03 5.22 -4.69
N GLY A 387 2.84 6.19 -4.24
CA GLY A 387 2.47 7.60 -4.18
C GLY A 387 1.71 8.03 -2.93
N ARG A 388 1.45 7.15 -1.95
CA ARG A 388 0.81 7.55 -0.69
C ARG A 388 1.80 8.21 0.27
N LEU A 389 1.33 9.19 1.02
CA LEU A 389 2.13 9.91 2.03
C LEU A 389 2.47 9.00 3.22
N PHE A 390 3.72 9.07 3.70
CA PHE A 390 4.14 8.35 4.90
C PHE A 390 3.35 8.77 6.14
N SER A 391 3.01 10.05 6.27
CA SER A 391 2.19 10.57 7.37
C SER A 391 0.84 9.85 7.46
N ASP A 392 0.20 9.62 6.31
CA ASP A 392 -1.14 9.03 6.24
C ASP A 392 -1.07 7.53 6.50
N VAL A 393 -0.06 6.88 5.95
CA VAL A 393 0.17 5.44 6.11
C VAL A 393 0.46 5.08 7.56
N ILE A 394 1.37 5.81 8.22
CA ILE A 394 1.70 5.59 9.64
C ILE A 394 0.52 6.01 10.52
N GLY A 395 -0.16 7.11 10.20
CA GLY A 395 -1.34 7.57 10.93
C GLY A 395 -2.52 6.57 10.89
N ALA A 396 -2.69 5.86 9.78
CA ALA A 396 -3.75 4.86 9.60
C ALA A 396 -3.49 3.54 10.34
N ASP A 397 -2.22 3.16 10.53
CA ASP A 397 -1.85 1.92 11.25
C ASP A 397 -0.57 2.11 12.09
N PRO A 398 -0.60 2.96 13.13
CA PRO A 398 0.60 3.28 13.90
C PRO A 398 1.14 2.05 14.64
N ALA A 399 0.29 1.10 15.01
CA ALA A 399 0.67 -0.15 15.68
C ALA A 399 1.66 -0.97 14.85
N THR A 400 1.43 -1.07 13.54
CA THR A 400 2.30 -1.80 12.63
C THR A 400 3.67 -1.14 12.50
N PHE A 401 3.72 0.20 12.47
CA PHE A 401 4.97 0.93 12.24
C PHE A 401 5.77 1.21 13.50
N LEU A 402 5.13 1.71 14.55
CA LEU A 402 5.80 2.31 15.69
C LEU A 402 5.90 1.37 16.90
N GLY A 403 5.00 0.38 16.98
CA GLY A 403 4.93 -0.53 18.11
C GLY A 403 4.24 0.06 19.34
N PRO A 404 3.83 -0.80 20.29
CA PRO A 404 2.95 -0.41 21.40
C PRO A 404 3.59 0.60 22.36
N ASP A 405 4.87 0.43 22.70
CA ASP A 405 5.56 1.30 23.67
C ASP A 405 5.75 2.72 23.14
N HIS A 406 6.07 2.84 21.84
CA HIS A 406 6.16 4.14 21.17
C HIS A 406 4.82 4.85 21.13
N ILE A 407 3.76 4.13 20.77
CA ILE A 407 2.41 4.70 20.69
C ILE A 407 1.95 5.18 22.06
N ALA A 408 2.21 4.40 23.12
CA ALA A 408 1.85 4.78 24.48
C ALA A 408 2.46 6.12 24.91
N ARG A 409 3.66 6.46 24.42
CA ARG A 409 4.40 7.66 24.81
C ARG A 409 4.27 8.81 23.82
N TYR A 410 4.30 8.51 22.53
CA TYR A 410 4.41 9.48 21.44
C TYR A 410 3.21 9.49 20.49
N GLY A 411 2.29 8.54 20.59
CA GLY A 411 1.14 8.43 19.70
C GLY A 411 1.54 7.95 18.30
N ALA A 412 0.88 8.47 17.26
CA ALA A 412 1.12 8.07 15.87
C ALA A 412 2.29 8.81 15.19
N ASP A 413 3.02 9.64 15.93
CA ASP A 413 4.16 10.41 15.41
C ASP A 413 5.46 9.63 15.68
N PRO A 414 6.27 9.30 14.66
CA PRO A 414 7.56 8.63 14.84
C PRO A 414 8.55 9.44 15.71
N GLY A 415 8.40 10.76 15.79
CA GLY A 415 9.32 11.64 16.52
C GLY A 415 10.72 11.70 15.90
N LEU A 416 10.87 11.26 14.64
CA LEU A 416 12.14 11.12 13.94
C LEU A 416 12.04 11.73 12.53
N LEU A 417 13.04 12.52 12.15
CA LEU A 417 13.29 12.94 10.78
C LEU A 417 14.74 12.59 10.41
N VAL A 418 14.92 11.94 9.26
CA VAL A 418 16.23 11.55 8.73
C VAL A 418 16.43 12.22 7.38
N LYS A 419 17.58 12.84 7.19
CA LYS A 419 17.92 13.56 5.94
C LYS A 419 19.28 13.12 5.44
N LEU A 420 19.42 13.03 4.12
CA LEU A 420 20.72 13.20 3.48
C LEU A 420 20.91 14.70 3.21
N VAL A 421 22.06 15.25 3.59
CA VAL A 421 22.38 16.66 3.38
C VAL A 421 23.74 16.76 2.70
N ASP A 422 23.77 17.36 1.51
CA ASP A 422 25.00 17.73 0.80
C ASP A 422 25.17 19.24 0.86
N ALA A 423 26.12 19.70 1.67
CA ALA A 423 26.55 21.09 1.74
C ALA A 423 27.40 21.42 0.49
N GLY A 424 26.74 21.55 -0.66
CA GLY A 424 27.32 21.99 -1.94
C GLY A 424 27.96 23.37 -1.86
N GLN A 425 27.39 24.21 -1.00
CA GLN A 425 27.97 25.43 -0.45
C GLN A 425 27.87 25.38 1.08
N ARG A 426 28.51 26.32 1.77
CA ARG A 426 28.30 26.47 3.22
C ARG A 426 26.83 26.76 3.54
N LEU A 427 26.36 26.23 4.66
CA LEU A 427 25.07 26.60 5.22
C LEU A 427 25.16 27.97 5.91
N PRO A 428 24.02 28.65 6.13
CA PRO A 428 23.98 29.87 6.93
C PRO A 428 24.36 29.59 8.38
N PHE A 429 24.86 30.61 9.10
CA PHE A 429 24.94 30.56 10.56
C PHE A 429 23.52 30.60 11.15
N HIS A 430 23.15 29.57 11.91
CA HIS A 430 21.77 29.37 12.35
C HIS A 430 21.68 28.64 13.70
N CYS A 431 20.45 28.55 14.19
CA CYS A 431 20.12 27.87 15.43
C CYS A 431 18.78 27.15 15.26
N HIS A 432 18.60 26.08 16.02
CA HIS A 432 17.34 25.35 16.08
C HIS A 432 16.69 25.52 17.45
N PRO A 433 15.37 25.72 17.57
CA PRO A 433 14.70 25.74 18.85
C PRO A 433 14.76 24.39 19.59
N ASP A 434 14.83 24.43 20.92
CA ASP A 434 14.56 23.27 21.77
C ASP A 434 13.04 22.98 21.89
N ARG A 435 12.67 21.82 22.47
CA ARG A 435 11.27 21.43 22.69
C ARG A 435 10.48 22.46 23.52
N GLY A 436 11.12 23.07 24.52
CA GLY A 436 10.47 24.01 25.43
C GLY A 436 10.14 25.34 24.75
N TYR A 437 11.04 25.82 23.90
CA TYR A 437 10.83 26.99 23.07
C TYR A 437 9.74 26.71 22.01
N ALA A 438 9.87 25.60 21.27
CA ALA A 438 8.91 25.24 20.22
C ALA A 438 7.47 25.15 20.75
N ALA A 439 7.29 24.51 21.91
CA ALA A 439 5.98 24.41 22.56
C ALA A 439 5.39 25.76 22.99
N ARG A 440 6.22 26.75 23.32
CA ARG A 440 5.77 28.09 23.73
C ARG A 440 5.46 29.02 22.57
N HIS A 441 6.15 28.88 21.44
CA HIS A 441 6.17 29.91 20.40
C HIS A 441 5.79 29.44 18.99
N LEU A 442 5.85 28.14 18.68
CA LEU A 442 5.76 27.62 17.31
C LEU A 442 4.71 26.50 17.15
N GLU A 443 3.83 26.30 18.14
CA GLU A 443 2.76 25.29 18.16
C GLU A 443 3.23 23.83 17.89
N GLY A 444 4.54 23.58 18.04
CA GLY A 444 5.18 22.30 17.76
C GLY A 444 5.47 21.49 19.03
N ARG A 445 5.22 20.17 18.97
CA ARG A 445 5.58 19.22 20.04
C ARG A 445 7.09 19.00 20.14
N TRP A 446 7.78 19.05 19.01
CA TRP A 446 9.20 18.75 18.87
C TRP A 446 10.02 20.03 18.75
N GLY A 447 11.22 20.03 19.34
CA GLY A 447 12.27 20.96 18.95
C GLY A 447 12.98 20.45 17.70
N LYS A 448 14.17 20.95 17.42
CA LYS A 448 15.07 20.41 16.39
C LYS A 448 16.48 20.21 16.95
N THR A 449 16.57 19.33 17.95
CA THR A 449 17.85 18.68 18.26
C THR A 449 18.22 17.76 17.11
N GLU A 450 19.49 17.71 16.74
CA GLU A 450 19.96 16.90 15.61
C GLU A 450 21.33 16.27 15.87
N ALA A 451 21.72 15.35 15.00
CA ALA A 451 23.06 14.81 14.93
C ALA A 451 23.49 14.61 13.49
N TRP A 452 24.78 14.83 13.23
CA TRP A 452 25.39 14.71 11.92
C TRP A 452 26.33 13.52 11.89
N ILE A 453 26.08 12.57 10.99
CA ILE A 453 26.96 11.44 10.72
C ILE A 453 27.64 11.72 9.39
N ILE A 454 28.93 12.06 9.43
CA ILE A 454 29.67 12.51 8.25
C ILE A 454 29.95 11.31 7.34
N LEU A 455 29.45 11.36 6.10
CA LEU A 455 29.65 10.28 5.11
C LEU A 455 30.86 10.54 4.22
N SER A 456 31.03 11.78 3.75
CA SER A 456 32.18 12.19 2.95
C SER A 456 32.44 13.69 3.07
N THR A 457 33.66 14.10 2.76
CA THR A 457 34.10 15.50 2.82
C THR A 457 34.90 15.86 1.56
N ARG A 458 34.80 17.12 1.10
CA ARG A 458 35.77 17.76 0.19
C ARG A 458 36.88 18.43 1.02
N ASP A 459 37.96 18.90 0.39
CA ASP A 459 39.16 19.41 1.10
C ASP A 459 38.82 20.59 2.05
N ASP A 460 39.47 20.62 3.23
CA ASP A 460 39.33 21.63 4.31
C ASP A 460 37.92 21.78 4.97
N ALA A 461 37.10 20.73 4.94
CA ALA A 461 35.78 20.72 5.57
C ALA A 461 35.83 20.86 7.12
N ALA A 462 34.96 21.72 7.65
CA ALA A 462 34.80 21.94 9.09
C ALA A 462 33.36 22.30 9.45
N VAL A 463 33.02 22.10 10.72
CA VAL A 463 31.77 22.57 11.33
C VAL A 463 32.06 23.54 12.46
N GLY A 464 31.11 24.44 12.70
CA GLY A 464 31.12 25.36 13.84
C GLY A 464 29.99 25.00 14.80
N LEU A 465 30.29 24.77 16.08
CA LEU A 465 29.29 24.36 17.09
C LEU A 465 29.47 25.10 18.41
N GLY A 466 28.44 25.83 18.81
CA GLY A 466 28.38 26.57 20.08
C GLY A 466 29.39 27.71 20.15
N PHE A 467 29.14 28.67 21.04
CA PHE A 467 30.05 29.80 21.19
C PHE A 467 31.33 29.43 21.95
N LYS A 468 32.46 30.03 21.57
CA LYS A 468 33.75 29.94 22.29
C LYS A 468 33.71 30.62 23.66
N LYS A 469 32.85 31.64 23.79
CA LYS A 469 32.69 32.52 24.96
C LYS A 469 31.22 32.90 25.08
N ASP A 470 30.79 33.30 26.26
CA ASP A 470 29.45 33.85 26.46
C ASP A 470 29.26 35.07 25.54
N VAL A 471 28.14 35.11 24.82
CA VAL A 471 27.77 36.20 23.92
C VAL A 471 26.64 37.00 24.56
N PRO A 472 26.85 38.28 24.92
CA PRO A 472 25.78 39.11 25.43
C PRO A 472 24.63 39.21 24.43
N ARG A 473 23.39 39.18 24.91
CA ARG A 473 22.20 39.25 24.06
C ARG A 473 22.22 40.42 23.09
N SER A 474 22.59 41.62 23.57
CA SER A 474 22.70 42.82 22.74
C SER A 474 23.75 42.67 21.63
N THR A 475 24.83 41.94 21.88
CA THR A 475 25.86 41.68 20.87
C THR A 475 25.33 40.79 19.74
N LEU A 476 24.57 39.74 20.08
CA LEU A 476 23.93 38.90 19.07
C LEU A 476 22.87 39.70 18.28
N GLU A 477 22.07 40.52 18.95
CA GLU A 477 21.09 41.40 18.31
C GLU A 477 21.76 42.36 17.31
N ASP A 478 22.87 42.98 17.69
CA ASP A 478 23.65 43.86 16.82
C ASP A 478 24.19 43.09 15.60
N TRP A 479 24.82 41.94 15.81
CA TRP A 479 25.36 41.11 14.72
C TRP A 479 24.29 40.69 13.72
N VAL A 480 23.12 40.26 14.21
CA VAL A 480 21.99 39.87 13.36
C VAL A 480 21.39 41.08 12.65
N ALA A 481 21.23 42.22 13.31
CA ALA A 481 20.67 43.43 12.69
C ALA A 481 21.54 43.95 11.53
N ILE A 482 22.87 43.98 11.72
CA ILE A 482 23.81 44.45 10.70
C ILE A 482 24.26 43.35 9.74
N GLN A 483 23.95 42.08 10.05
CA GLN A 483 24.39 40.87 9.35
C GLN A 483 25.92 40.71 9.31
N ASP A 484 26.55 40.82 10.49
CA ASP A 484 27.99 40.58 10.66
C ASP A 484 28.30 39.08 10.72
N SER A 485 28.26 38.43 9.55
CA SER A 485 28.57 37.01 9.40
C SER A 485 29.97 36.66 9.89
N SER A 486 30.95 37.57 9.74
CA SER A 486 32.32 37.31 10.16
C SER A 486 32.44 37.22 11.68
N ALA A 487 31.78 38.11 12.42
CA ALA A 487 31.76 38.05 13.87
C ALA A 487 31.01 36.81 14.38
N MET A 488 29.83 36.50 13.80
CA MET A 488 29.04 35.32 14.17
C MET A 488 29.83 34.01 13.97
N LEU A 489 30.43 33.81 12.79
CA LEU A 489 31.25 32.64 12.49
C LEU A 489 32.54 32.60 13.32
N GLY A 490 33.15 33.77 13.57
CA GLY A 490 34.34 33.90 14.41
C GLY A 490 34.11 33.51 15.87
N ALA A 491 32.86 33.59 16.34
CA ALA A 491 32.45 33.25 17.69
C ALA A 491 32.24 31.74 17.93
N LEU A 492 32.11 30.91 16.89
CA LEU A 492 31.86 29.46 17.02
C LEU A 492 33.10 28.64 17.32
N ASN A 493 33.00 27.56 18.11
CA ASN A 493 34.08 26.57 18.18
C ASN A 493 34.16 25.81 16.85
N TRP A 494 35.37 25.75 16.24
CA TRP A 494 35.61 25.13 14.94
C TRP A 494 36.18 23.72 15.10
N TYR A 495 35.58 22.77 14.39
CA TYR A 495 36.00 21.37 14.36
C TYR A 495 36.23 20.96 12.90
N PRO A 496 37.48 20.62 12.50
CA PRO A 496 37.72 19.91 11.24
C PRO A 496 36.95 18.59 11.26
N VAL A 497 36.37 18.20 10.13
CA VAL A 497 35.54 16.98 10.06
C VAL A 497 36.13 15.92 9.15
N ARG A 498 35.89 14.65 9.48
CA ARG A 498 36.31 13.48 8.71
C ARG A 498 35.15 12.50 8.50
N PRO A 499 35.15 11.75 7.39
CA PRO A 499 34.19 10.66 7.21
C PRO A 499 34.18 9.70 8.40
N GLY A 500 32.97 9.36 8.86
CA GLY A 500 32.73 8.48 10.00
C GLY A 500 32.57 9.18 11.35
N GLU A 501 32.98 10.45 11.47
CA GLU A 501 32.77 11.25 12.68
C GLU A 501 31.29 11.60 12.87
N VAL A 502 30.91 11.80 14.13
CA VAL A 502 29.52 12.05 14.54
C VAL A 502 29.49 13.27 15.45
N PHE A 503 28.56 14.19 15.21
CA PHE A 503 28.37 15.38 16.04
C PHE A 503 26.94 15.45 16.53
N PHE A 504 26.72 15.67 17.83
CA PHE A 504 25.40 15.92 18.40
C PHE A 504 25.18 17.42 18.58
N VAL A 505 24.05 17.95 18.13
CA VAL A 505 23.72 19.37 18.13
C VAL A 505 22.42 19.59 18.91
N PRO A 506 22.52 19.96 20.20
CA PRO A 506 21.36 20.27 21.02
C PRO A 506 20.54 21.44 20.46
N GLY A 507 19.22 21.39 20.61
CA GLY A 507 18.37 22.57 20.42
C GLY A 507 18.88 23.76 21.25
N GLY A 508 18.89 24.93 20.63
CA GLY A 508 19.38 26.20 21.13
C GLY A 508 20.85 26.47 20.82
N VAL A 509 21.62 25.47 20.41
CA VAL A 509 23.04 25.69 20.09
C VAL A 509 23.18 26.35 18.72
N PRO A 510 23.83 27.53 18.62
CA PRO A 510 24.15 28.13 17.33
C PRO A 510 25.25 27.34 16.63
N HIS A 511 25.11 27.15 15.33
CA HIS A 511 25.99 26.31 14.56
C HIS A 511 26.05 26.67 13.07
N TRP A 512 26.99 26.02 12.39
CA TRP A 512 27.31 26.24 10.99
C TRP A 512 27.94 24.98 10.38
N VAL A 513 27.57 24.66 9.15
CA VAL A 513 28.13 23.54 8.37
C VAL A 513 28.87 24.09 7.16
N GLY A 514 30.14 23.70 7.03
CA GLY A 514 30.99 24.10 5.92
C GLY A 514 30.63 23.46 4.60
N GLU A 515 31.02 24.14 3.53
CA GLU A 515 30.99 23.59 2.18
C GLU A 515 31.83 22.32 2.13
N GLY A 516 31.38 21.33 1.36
CA GLY A 516 32.15 20.10 1.17
C GLY A 516 31.63 18.91 1.96
N ILE A 517 30.69 19.12 2.89
CA ILE A 517 30.26 18.09 3.82
C ILE A 517 29.02 17.38 3.28
N PHE A 518 29.10 16.04 3.18
CA PHE A 518 27.95 15.18 2.94
C PHE A 518 27.69 14.32 4.18
N LEU A 519 26.46 14.38 4.70
CA LEU A 519 26.11 13.77 5.98
C LEU A 519 24.72 13.14 5.98
N VAL A 520 24.50 12.23 6.92
CA VAL A 520 23.16 11.87 7.39
C VAL A 520 22.84 12.73 8.60
N ALA A 521 21.76 13.51 8.52
CA ALA A 521 21.19 14.21 9.67
C ALA A 521 20.11 13.33 10.29
N VAL A 522 20.24 13.02 11.58
CA VAL A 522 19.21 12.36 12.40
C VAL A 522 18.70 13.38 13.39
N GLN A 523 17.41 13.68 13.36
CA GLN A 523 16.86 14.78 14.14
C GLN A 523 15.46 14.50 14.65
N GLU A 524 15.03 15.33 15.59
CA GLU A 524 13.62 15.39 15.99
C GLU A 524 12.71 15.75 14.81
N ALA A 525 11.45 15.33 14.87
CA ALA A 525 10.46 15.47 13.80
C ALA A 525 9.92 16.90 13.61
N SER A 526 10.81 17.86 13.34
CA SER A 526 10.43 19.24 12.97
C SER A 526 11.41 19.88 11.98
N ASP A 527 10.96 20.90 11.26
CA ASP A 527 11.79 21.69 10.33
C ASP A 527 11.95 23.14 10.82
N LEU A 528 12.48 23.30 12.03
CA LEU A 528 12.56 24.61 12.69
C LEU A 528 13.95 25.24 12.51
N ASP A 529 14.04 26.26 11.65
CA ASP A 529 15.29 26.95 11.31
C ASP A 529 15.24 28.44 11.64
N LEU A 530 15.97 28.84 12.68
CA LEU A 530 16.25 30.25 12.95
C LEU A 530 17.55 30.66 12.25
N LEU A 531 17.41 31.36 11.13
CA LEU A 531 18.52 31.84 10.32
C LEU A 531 19.04 33.16 10.87
N LEU A 532 20.12 33.11 11.65
CA LEU A 532 20.76 34.29 12.22
C LEU A 532 21.53 35.07 11.14
N GLU A 533 22.18 34.33 10.24
CA GLU A 533 22.67 34.83 8.95
C GLU A 533 21.63 34.51 7.86
N TRP A 534 20.83 35.51 7.49
CA TRP A 534 19.73 35.31 6.55
C TRP A 534 19.94 36.01 5.20
N ARG A 535 20.66 37.15 5.18
CA ARG A 535 20.96 37.86 3.92
C ARG A 535 21.83 37.00 3.02
N GLY A 536 21.38 36.80 1.79
CA GLY A 536 22.05 35.95 0.80
C GLY A 536 21.63 34.49 0.85
N PHE A 537 20.73 34.12 1.77
CA PHE A 537 20.13 32.79 1.85
C PHE A 537 18.61 32.88 1.65
N VAL A 538 17.90 33.68 2.45
CA VAL A 538 16.45 33.87 2.30
C VAL A 538 16.10 35.31 1.92
N GLU A 539 14.90 35.51 1.38
CA GLU A 539 14.48 36.82 0.86
C GLU A 539 13.97 37.74 1.96
N THR A 540 13.35 37.18 3.00
CA THR A 540 12.67 37.95 4.04
C THR A 540 13.15 37.62 5.46
N GLN A 541 13.00 38.58 6.37
CA GLN A 541 13.24 38.33 7.79
C GLN A 541 12.19 37.39 8.40
N GLU A 542 10.98 37.39 7.84
CA GLU A 542 9.90 36.51 8.30
C GLU A 542 10.25 35.04 8.08
N GLU A 543 10.82 34.70 6.91
CA GLU A 543 11.37 33.37 6.64
C GLU A 543 12.51 33.03 7.61
N ALA A 544 13.39 34.01 7.90
CA ALA A 544 14.53 33.80 8.78
C ALA A 544 14.16 33.51 10.24
N THR A 545 13.02 34.01 10.70
CA THR A 545 12.56 33.92 12.09
C THR A 545 11.37 32.99 12.29
N MET A 546 10.98 32.22 11.26
CA MET A 546 9.78 31.38 11.29
C MET A 546 8.50 32.18 11.62
N GLY A 547 8.41 33.43 11.15
CA GLY A 547 7.27 34.32 11.39
C GLY A 547 7.31 35.10 12.71
N LEU A 548 8.35 34.91 13.53
CA LEU A 548 8.47 35.59 14.83
C LEU A 548 9.15 36.96 14.71
N SER A 549 8.93 37.83 15.70
CA SER A 549 9.78 39.02 15.86
C SER A 549 11.19 38.61 16.30
N TRP A 550 12.23 39.34 15.89
CA TRP A 550 13.62 39.07 16.30
C TRP A 550 13.81 38.99 17.82
N ALA A 551 13.13 39.85 18.58
CA ALA A 551 13.21 39.85 20.04
C ALA A 551 12.78 38.49 20.63
N VAL A 552 11.74 37.88 20.07
CA VAL A 552 11.27 36.55 20.49
C VAL A 552 12.15 35.46 19.89
N ALA A 553 12.44 35.54 18.59
CA ALA A 553 13.21 34.54 17.85
C ALA A 553 14.57 34.26 18.49
N LEU A 554 15.30 35.31 18.85
CA LEU A 554 16.63 35.18 19.46
C LEU A 554 16.61 34.57 20.88
N ASP A 555 15.45 34.46 21.53
CA ASP A 555 15.34 33.75 22.83
C ASP A 555 15.54 32.24 22.67
N ALA A 556 15.52 31.72 21.42
CA ALA A 556 15.85 30.34 21.13
C ALA A 556 17.37 30.05 21.22
N VAL A 557 18.23 31.07 21.18
CA VAL A 557 19.69 30.89 21.07
C VAL A 557 20.33 30.77 22.45
N ASP A 558 21.08 29.70 22.67
CA ASP A 558 21.97 29.52 23.84
C ASP A 558 23.17 30.46 23.70
N LEU A 559 23.20 31.46 24.57
CA LEU A 559 24.22 32.50 24.59
C LEU A 559 25.48 32.10 25.38
N ALA A 560 25.47 30.95 26.05
CA ALA A 560 26.59 30.50 26.87
C ALA A 560 27.75 29.94 26.01
N ALA A 561 28.96 30.05 26.53
CA ALA A 561 30.11 29.33 26.01
C ALA A 561 29.88 27.82 26.11
N ARG A 562 29.94 27.11 24.97
CA ARG A 562 29.72 25.67 24.93
C ARG A 562 30.61 25.02 23.89
N SER A 563 31.51 24.14 24.34
CA SER A 563 32.30 23.26 23.47
C SER A 563 31.57 21.93 23.32
N ILE A 564 31.45 21.47 22.08
CA ILE A 564 30.72 20.27 21.68
C ILE A 564 31.63 19.50 20.71
N PRO A 565 32.55 18.67 21.23
CA PRO A 565 33.42 17.84 20.39
C PRO A 565 32.61 16.73 19.70
N ALA A 566 33.25 16.04 18.76
CA ALA A 566 32.67 14.85 18.15
C ALA A 566 32.34 13.76 19.19
N GLU A 567 31.24 13.05 18.97
CA GLU A 567 30.87 11.86 19.71
C GLU A 567 31.90 10.75 19.49
N THR A 568 32.05 9.88 20.48
CA THR A 568 32.88 8.67 20.36
C THR A 568 31.94 7.47 20.18
N PRO A 569 31.84 6.88 18.98
CA PRO A 569 31.03 5.69 18.77
C PRO A 569 31.43 4.54 19.70
N GLU A 570 30.42 3.86 20.24
CA GLU A 570 30.59 2.75 21.18
C GLU A 570 30.35 1.42 20.44
N HIS A 571 31.31 0.49 20.55
CA HIS A 571 31.10 -0.87 20.07
C HIS A 571 30.11 -1.60 20.98
N VAL A 572 28.92 -1.92 20.46
CA VAL A 572 27.87 -2.60 21.23
C VAL A 572 28.07 -4.11 21.16
N ARG A 573 28.27 -4.62 19.94
CA ARG A 573 28.52 -6.03 19.62
C ARG A 573 29.10 -6.14 18.21
N GLU A 574 29.50 -7.34 17.83
CA GLU A 574 30.05 -7.63 16.50
C GLU A 574 29.14 -7.10 15.39
N GLY A 575 29.70 -6.25 14.53
CA GLY A 575 29.00 -5.60 13.43
C GLY A 575 28.03 -4.48 13.80
N VAL A 576 27.96 -4.03 15.06
CA VAL A 576 27.08 -2.93 15.52
C VAL A 576 27.84 -1.92 16.38
N GLU A 577 27.91 -0.68 15.90
CA GLU A 577 28.40 0.48 16.65
C GLU A 577 27.26 1.44 16.95
N ARG A 578 27.12 1.85 18.21
CA ARG A 578 26.23 2.95 18.59
C ARG A 578 26.94 4.26 18.33
N LEU A 579 26.33 5.16 17.57
CA LEU A 579 26.96 6.39 17.10
C LEU A 579 26.78 7.58 18.05
N LEU A 580 25.79 7.51 18.94
CA LEU A 580 25.41 8.60 19.84
C LEU A 580 25.36 8.12 21.28
N GLY A 581 25.83 8.95 22.22
CA GLY A 581 25.74 8.65 23.65
C GLY A 581 24.28 8.57 24.17
N GLU A 582 24.11 8.02 25.38
CA GLU A 582 22.80 7.84 26.01
C GLU A 582 22.00 9.15 26.19
N HIS A 583 22.67 10.30 26.25
CA HIS A 583 22.02 11.62 26.33
C HIS A 583 21.16 11.94 25.09
N ALA A 584 21.50 11.40 23.92
CA ALA A 584 20.74 11.60 22.68
C ALA A 584 19.46 10.74 22.65
N SER A 585 19.40 9.64 23.42
CA SER A 585 18.34 8.63 23.33
C SER A 585 16.93 9.16 23.59
N THR A 586 16.78 10.27 24.32
CA THR A 586 15.47 10.91 24.52
C THR A 586 14.96 11.69 23.30
N TYR A 587 15.81 11.84 22.27
CA TYR A 587 15.52 12.53 21.01
C TYR A 587 15.49 11.54 19.84
N PHE A 588 16.52 10.72 19.70
CA PHE A 588 16.65 9.71 18.63
C PHE A 588 17.88 8.83 18.94
N GLN A 589 18.07 7.77 18.17
CA GLN A 589 19.27 6.93 18.27
C GLN A 589 19.81 6.64 16.86
N ALA A 590 21.10 6.35 16.76
CA ALA A 590 21.73 5.98 15.50
C ALA A 590 22.77 4.88 15.73
N GLU A 591 22.75 3.88 14.86
CA GLU A 591 23.68 2.75 14.87
C GLU A 591 24.33 2.61 13.50
N ARG A 592 25.64 2.30 13.45
CA ARG A 592 26.31 1.84 12.23
C ARG A 592 26.34 0.31 12.25
N ILE A 593 25.81 -0.28 11.19
CA ILE A 593 25.72 -1.73 11.01
C ILE A 593 26.68 -2.14 9.90
N LYS A 594 27.60 -3.05 10.22
CA LYS A 594 28.61 -3.60 9.31
C LYS A 594 28.77 -5.09 9.56
N PRO A 595 27.97 -5.95 8.91
CA PRO A 595 27.94 -7.37 9.21
C PRO A 595 29.29 -8.06 8.96
N GLN A 596 29.71 -8.91 9.91
CA GLN A 596 30.77 -9.90 9.72
C GLN A 596 30.12 -11.30 9.75
N GLY A 597 29.29 -11.57 8.75
CA GLY A 597 28.35 -12.69 8.75
C GLY A 597 26.91 -12.16 8.74
N GLU A 598 26.19 -12.37 9.85
CA GLU A 598 24.82 -11.89 10.05
C GLU A 598 24.71 -11.02 11.30
N VAL A 599 23.95 -9.93 11.21
CA VAL A 599 23.59 -9.06 12.34
C VAL A 599 22.08 -9.05 12.45
N VAL A 600 21.56 -9.52 13.59
CA VAL A 600 20.12 -9.47 13.91
C VAL A 600 19.80 -8.12 14.54
N LEU A 601 18.89 -7.37 13.96
CA LEU A 601 18.36 -6.11 14.45
C LEU A 601 17.07 -6.36 15.26
N GLU A 602 17.02 -5.81 16.47
CA GLU A 602 15.84 -5.89 17.34
C GLU A 602 14.60 -5.22 16.71
N PRO A 603 13.38 -5.67 17.01
CA PRO A 603 12.14 -5.04 16.50
C PRO A 603 12.04 -3.56 16.90
N SER A 604 11.98 -2.68 15.92
CA SER A 604 11.76 -1.24 16.12
C SER A 604 11.34 -0.61 14.80
N PHE A 605 10.55 0.48 14.88
CA PHE A 605 10.55 1.44 13.77
C PHE A 605 11.99 1.89 13.50
N ALA A 606 12.43 1.85 12.26
CA ALA A 606 13.75 2.35 11.87
C ALA A 606 13.76 2.92 10.45
N VAL A 607 14.60 3.92 10.22
CA VAL A 607 14.99 4.35 8.89
C VAL A 607 16.41 3.86 8.63
N LEU A 608 16.62 3.18 7.51
CA LEU A 608 17.92 2.65 7.12
C LEU A 608 18.49 3.42 5.93
N VAL A 609 19.77 3.76 5.99
CA VAL A 609 20.53 4.38 4.91
C VAL A 609 21.71 3.48 4.55
N VAL A 610 21.70 2.87 3.38
CA VAL A 610 22.82 2.02 2.94
C VAL A 610 23.92 2.90 2.36
N THR A 611 25.05 2.96 3.07
CA THR A 611 26.15 3.90 2.79
C THR A 611 27.26 3.29 1.94
N ALA A 612 27.46 1.97 2.03
CA ALA A 612 28.46 1.27 1.23
C ALA A 612 28.09 -0.20 0.99
N GLY A 613 28.66 -0.77 -0.09
CA GLY A 613 28.60 -2.19 -0.41
C GLY A 613 27.21 -2.70 -0.81
N ASP A 614 27.12 -4.03 -0.89
CA ASP A 614 25.93 -4.79 -1.24
C ASP A 614 25.72 -5.91 -0.23
N GLY A 615 24.46 -6.22 0.06
CA GLY A 615 24.11 -7.25 1.04
C GLY A 615 22.62 -7.58 1.00
N PHE A 616 22.13 -8.10 2.12
CA PHE A 616 20.74 -8.54 2.26
C PHE A 616 20.13 -8.06 3.57
N LEU A 617 18.84 -7.76 3.53
CA LEU A 617 17.98 -7.50 4.68
C LEU A 617 16.83 -8.50 4.62
N ASN A 618 16.75 -9.43 5.57
CA ASN A 618 15.78 -10.54 5.56
C ASN A 618 15.81 -11.36 4.24
N GLY A 619 16.99 -11.51 3.64
CA GLY A 619 17.18 -12.19 2.36
C GLY A 619 16.88 -11.34 1.12
N GLU A 620 16.35 -10.12 1.28
CA GLU A 620 16.11 -9.19 0.17
C GLU A 620 17.36 -8.34 -0.13
N PRO A 621 17.74 -8.17 -1.41
CA PRO A 621 18.98 -7.48 -1.76
C PRO A 621 18.90 -5.98 -1.49
N ILE A 622 19.91 -5.46 -0.79
CA ILE A 622 20.13 -4.05 -0.52
C ILE A 622 21.53 -3.63 -1.02
N ARG A 623 21.63 -2.41 -1.54
CA ARG A 623 22.87 -1.86 -2.11
C ARG A 623 23.11 -0.42 -1.68
N ARG A 624 24.36 0.04 -1.79
CA ARG A 624 24.73 1.44 -1.60
C ARG A 624 23.73 2.39 -2.29
N GLY A 625 23.22 3.35 -1.53
CA GLY A 625 22.24 4.34 -1.98
C GLY A 625 20.78 3.93 -1.78
N ASP A 626 20.50 2.68 -1.40
CA ASP A 626 19.17 2.29 -0.96
C ASP A 626 18.83 2.97 0.37
N THR A 627 17.60 3.44 0.46
CA THR A 627 17.00 3.97 1.68
C THR A 627 15.75 3.15 1.99
N LEU A 628 15.58 2.76 3.27
CA LEU A 628 14.50 1.87 3.67
C LEU A 628 13.81 2.35 4.94
N ILE A 629 12.58 1.90 5.13
CA ILE A 629 11.85 1.96 6.39
C ILE A 629 11.65 0.53 6.90
N VAL A 630 11.83 0.31 8.20
CA VAL A 630 11.54 -0.93 8.90
C VAL A 630 10.38 -0.66 9.86
N PRO A 631 9.18 -1.20 9.58
CA PRO A 631 8.07 -1.15 10.52
C PRO A 631 8.37 -2.01 11.75
N TRP A 632 7.89 -1.63 12.94
CA TRP A 632 8.00 -2.44 14.16
C TRP A 632 7.46 -3.87 13.98
N ALA A 633 6.35 -4.01 13.25
CA ALA A 633 5.75 -5.31 12.94
C ALA A 633 6.59 -6.19 12.00
N ALA A 634 7.68 -5.68 11.41
CA ALA A 634 8.66 -6.51 10.72
C ALA A 634 9.40 -7.47 11.66
N GLY A 635 9.32 -7.23 12.97
CA GLY A 635 9.99 -8.07 13.97
C GLY A 635 11.51 -7.96 13.87
N GLU A 636 12.19 -9.04 14.23
CA GLU A 636 13.63 -9.13 14.08
C GLU A 636 14.02 -9.10 12.60
N CYS A 637 15.02 -8.29 12.27
CA CYS A 637 15.53 -8.20 10.90
C CYS A 637 16.99 -8.65 10.84
N VAL A 638 17.35 -9.47 9.86
CA VAL A 638 18.72 -9.98 9.67
C VAL A 638 19.40 -9.22 8.55
N VAL A 639 20.52 -8.57 8.85
CA VAL A 639 21.40 -7.92 7.87
C VAL A 639 22.62 -8.79 7.62
N SER A 640 22.94 -9.04 6.36
CA SER A 640 24.10 -9.87 5.98
C SER A 640 24.78 -9.38 4.70
N GLY A 641 25.96 -9.92 4.42
CA GLY A 641 26.77 -9.54 3.25
C GLY A 641 27.74 -8.38 3.53
N GLY A 642 28.40 -7.89 2.49
CA GLY A 642 29.44 -6.85 2.57
C GLY A 642 28.88 -5.43 2.60
N VAL A 643 27.75 -5.23 3.29
CA VAL A 643 27.01 -3.96 3.33
C VAL A 643 27.37 -3.14 4.57
N GLU A 644 27.35 -1.81 4.44
CA GLU A 644 27.40 -0.88 5.56
C GLU A 644 26.16 0.02 5.51
N LEU A 645 25.43 0.10 6.62
CA LEU A 645 24.23 0.95 6.73
C LEU A 645 24.18 1.71 8.05
N ILE A 646 23.52 2.86 8.03
CA ILE A 646 23.15 3.61 9.22
C ILE A 646 21.70 3.28 9.54
N ARG A 647 21.45 2.86 10.77
CA ARG A 647 20.12 2.58 11.31
C ARG A 647 19.74 3.72 12.25
N CYS A 648 18.77 4.52 11.82
CA CYS A 648 18.22 5.64 12.58
C CYS A 648 16.93 5.21 13.28
N LEU A 649 16.80 5.53 14.57
CA LEU A 649 15.75 5.04 15.44
C LEU A 649 15.06 6.21 16.15
N PRO A 650 13.76 6.08 16.47
CA PRO A 650 13.02 7.08 17.22
C PRO A 650 13.57 7.24 18.65
N PRO A 651 13.08 8.26 19.40
CA PRO A 651 13.36 8.37 20.83
C PRO A 651 13.11 7.04 21.55
N ARG A 652 14.01 6.67 22.46
CA ARG A 652 13.88 5.46 23.27
C ARG A 652 12.63 5.54 24.16
N THR A 653 11.79 4.52 24.06
CA THR A 653 10.48 4.45 24.72
C THR A 653 10.57 3.91 26.13
#